data_AF-A0A2E9QR45-F1
#
_entry.id   AF-A0A2E9QR45-F1
#
_cell.length_a   1.000
_cell.length_b   1.000
_cell.length_c   1.000
_cell.angle_alpha   90.00
_cell.angle_beta   90.00
_cell.angle_gamma   90.00
#
_symmetry.space_group_name_H-M   'P 1'
#
loop_
_entity.id
_entity.type
_entity.pdbx_description
1 polymer ?
#
loop_
_entity_poly.entity_id
_entity_poly.type
_entity_poly.pdbx_seq_one_letter_code
_entity_poly.pdbx_strand_id
1 'polypeptide(L)'
;MADDPQEMFRIRVSARDGVARNANVLKGQIAPHIDFVDTGNGIEFELYAIKEKHFNKIHAKLESAKLEIIEGVSKVLSNKKTQTKTTPPNEEKHMSTKPYSFVSLPDKFDCSAPLWHDGTNNKDTLSGEIRCELTTLTPLLVGWEQQKIIDDADSKNHTKENEKWKCREQQKIDDADSPWPVPYECVVGKELDNVIDKAARQEHPDAKESKKQRRVERARVDYKKRVRSKVINCKIKDVGKTIDSKSILSPLRAPWDRKRPVILPGDSLKGLLRHELGALLGAPMERVAERSYSYRPNALFAEESEDRYLLARLARVPEDGYELEPLEPNGPSVRVPKKLELLSGHLTFSKKHTKRANHYCFDKTRGKPYKGGIGAGEQLNAKCQLYRGVIANDRSTPKTVNVPETVQEGYLATIRHLADITHGHFSERHPDVPKTVKKDEAREHILEAAKNTVFSPGDLVWVEWDTKKECITSLGWHYYYRWAYTDTVRWKSGTDERRERRGLFPQPKELEKDENGAPKALSAVRHLFGYTGDNEGCKNIGEPKEEDHPQPSENSSKNPMPRKDHTQLMGRISVNSALEIVGESDTEEDRFLPPTFLKELGMPRPSAVEHYLKQPYNPKKRPSDQATLVTYGDVTGYDAPGELAGRKFYLDRKDAENAEDEPWEDHSEANRLNDRSTLALEASKKNRTFRFTIRFRDLKASELAAIMIALCPNQFSDILEGTHKKGYCSKLGYARPLGWGSVCIETKQLLTYRPSEKKPTLESVSDVETWTKDNYQTTEKQEEWLAIHRRHHPDAGDYPRGKDKNIHSYHTKLRAEHSRKRRYK
;
A
#
# COMPACT_ATOMS: atom_id res chain seq x y z
N MET A 1 2.64 36.61 -7.01
CA MET A 1 2.82 37.98 -6.49
C MET A 1 4.29 38.10 -6.11
N ALA A 2 4.99 39.11 -6.59
CA ALA A 2 6.36 39.39 -6.18
C ALA A 2 6.31 40.05 -4.79
N ASP A 3 7.04 39.51 -3.82
CA ASP A 3 7.16 40.08 -2.47
C ASP A 3 7.96 41.40 -2.54
N ASP A 4 7.38 42.48 -2.02
CA ASP A 4 8.05 43.76 -1.84
C ASP A 4 9.23 43.63 -0.84
N PRO A 5 10.38 44.28 -1.06
CA PRO A 5 11.53 44.16 -0.17
C PRO A 5 11.24 44.79 1.20
N GLN A 6 11.34 43.97 2.25
CA GLN A 6 11.13 44.40 3.63
C GLN A 6 12.33 45.19 4.15
N GLU A 7 12.10 46.41 4.69
CA GLU A 7 13.13 47.18 5.40
C GLU A 7 13.55 46.48 6.70
N MET A 8 14.86 46.34 6.92
CA MET A 8 15.43 45.78 8.15
C MET A 8 16.48 46.71 8.74
N PHE A 9 16.70 46.57 10.05
CA PHE A 9 17.76 47.24 10.78
C PHE A 9 18.89 46.24 11.06
N ARG A 10 20.14 46.70 10.95
CA ARG A 10 21.35 45.91 11.17
C ARG A 10 22.25 46.56 12.23
N ILE A 11 22.85 45.75 13.10
CA ILE A 11 24.03 46.12 13.88
C ILE A 11 25.14 45.09 13.66
N ARG A 12 26.39 45.48 13.87
CA ARG A 12 27.52 44.55 13.85
C ARG A 12 28.14 44.45 15.24
N VAL A 13 28.42 43.22 15.67
CA VAL A 13 28.96 42.94 17.00
C VAL A 13 30.18 42.03 16.91
N SER A 14 31.08 42.12 17.89
CA SER A 14 32.28 41.29 18.00
C SER A 14 32.42 40.70 19.41
N ALA A 15 33.01 39.52 19.49
CA ALA A 15 33.38 38.86 20.74
C ALA A 15 34.53 39.59 21.45
N ARG A 16 34.26 40.19 22.62
CA ARG A 16 35.26 40.91 23.43
C ARG A 16 36.44 40.06 23.87
N ASP A 17 36.22 38.75 24.04
CA ASP A 17 37.25 37.81 24.45
C ASP A 17 37.97 37.12 23.27
N GLY A 18 37.63 37.48 22.02
CA GLY A 18 38.22 36.88 20.82
C GLY A 18 37.88 35.40 20.61
N VAL A 19 36.97 34.83 21.41
CA VAL A 19 36.60 33.41 21.31
C VAL A 19 35.52 33.20 20.27
N ALA A 20 35.74 32.27 19.35
CA ALA A 20 34.76 31.90 18.33
C ALA A 20 33.48 31.31 18.95
N ARG A 21 32.31 31.74 18.49
CA ARG A 21 30.98 31.36 18.98
C ARG A 21 30.07 30.93 17.84
N ASN A 22 29.12 30.04 18.14
CA ASN A 22 28.12 29.60 17.18
C ASN A 22 26.92 30.58 17.15
N ALA A 23 26.60 31.11 15.96
CA ALA A 23 25.51 32.06 15.74
C ALA A 23 24.12 31.54 16.20
N ASN A 24 23.83 30.25 16.05
CA ASN A 24 22.54 29.66 16.47
C ASN A 24 22.41 29.59 18.00
N VAL A 25 23.52 29.36 18.70
CA VAL A 25 23.55 29.35 20.17
C VAL A 25 23.36 30.78 20.71
N LEU A 26 24.05 31.76 20.12
CA LEU A 26 23.90 33.18 20.46
C LEU A 26 22.48 33.69 20.21
N LYS A 27 21.86 33.28 19.10
CA LYS A 27 20.45 33.60 18.79
C LYS A 27 19.49 33.12 19.88
N GLY A 28 19.69 31.89 20.38
CA GLY A 28 18.90 31.33 21.46
C GLY A 28 19.08 32.07 22.81
N GLN A 29 20.29 32.53 23.10
CA GLN A 29 20.62 33.22 24.36
C GLN A 29 20.14 34.69 24.38
N ILE A 30 20.26 35.41 23.26
CA ILE A 30 20.05 36.86 23.23
C ILE A 30 18.60 37.19 22.88
N ALA A 31 18.14 36.77 21.70
CA ALA A 31 16.77 37.02 21.25
C ALA A 31 16.40 36.11 20.06
N PRO A 32 15.34 35.29 20.16
CA PRO A 32 14.92 34.39 19.08
C PRO A 32 14.36 35.12 17.85
N HIS A 33 14.01 36.40 17.98
CA HIS A 33 13.43 37.25 16.93
C HIS A 33 14.46 38.16 16.22
N ILE A 34 15.75 37.90 16.43
CA ILE A 34 16.87 38.60 15.78
C ILE A 34 17.69 37.55 15.06
N ASP A 35 17.99 37.78 13.79
CA ASP A 35 18.84 36.88 13.02
C ASP A 35 20.30 37.22 13.27
N PHE A 36 21.11 36.19 13.57
CA PHE A 36 22.56 36.30 13.71
C PHE A 36 23.22 35.68 12.49
N VAL A 37 24.04 36.47 11.80
CA VAL A 37 24.83 36.02 10.66
C VAL A 37 26.30 36.13 11.05
N ASP A 38 26.99 35.01 11.07
CA ASP A 38 28.45 34.96 11.26
C ASP A 38 29.14 35.55 10.03
N THR A 39 30.06 36.48 10.22
CA THR A 39 30.83 37.09 9.11
C THR A 39 31.94 36.19 8.58
N GLY A 40 32.14 35.01 9.19
CA GLY A 40 32.97 33.91 8.69
C GLY A 40 34.08 33.47 9.63
N ASN A 41 34.30 34.17 10.75
CA ASN A 41 35.35 33.87 11.71
C ASN A 41 34.81 33.42 13.09
N GLY A 42 33.49 33.39 13.29
CA GLY A 42 32.86 33.06 14.57
C GLY A 42 33.10 34.09 15.67
N ILE A 43 33.78 35.20 15.38
CA ILE A 43 34.12 36.27 16.34
C ILE A 43 33.22 37.48 16.09
N GLU A 44 32.96 37.80 14.82
CA GLU A 44 32.10 38.90 14.40
C GLU A 44 30.77 38.43 13.82
N PHE A 45 29.70 39.16 14.14
CA PHE A 45 28.35 38.82 13.74
C PHE A 45 27.59 40.06 13.28
N GLU A 46 26.73 39.88 12.28
CA GLU A 46 25.72 40.85 11.88
C GLU A 46 24.36 40.41 12.41
N LEU A 47 23.68 41.33 13.11
CA LEU A 47 22.37 41.08 13.69
C LEU A 47 21.32 41.86 12.91
N TYR A 48 20.23 41.18 12.54
CA TYR A 48 19.15 41.76 11.75
C TYR A 48 17.82 41.74 12.53
N ALA A 49 17.11 42.88 12.53
CA ALA A 49 15.80 43.02 13.17
C ALA A 49 14.82 43.85 12.33
N ILE A 50 13.53 43.51 12.39
CA ILE A 50 12.46 44.22 11.66
C ILE A 50 12.19 45.62 12.25
N LYS A 51 12.51 45.85 13.53
CA LYS A 51 12.27 47.13 14.22
C LYS A 51 13.49 47.54 15.03
N GLU A 52 13.96 48.78 14.86
CA GLU A 52 15.08 49.37 15.60
C GLU A 52 14.98 49.21 17.12
N LYS A 53 13.76 49.37 17.67
CA LYS A 53 13.50 49.20 19.11
C LYS A 53 13.85 47.81 19.66
N HIS A 54 14.04 46.80 18.81
CA HIS A 54 14.50 45.48 19.24
C HIS A 54 15.98 45.51 19.62
N PHE A 55 16.79 46.41 19.04
CA PHE A 55 18.20 46.57 19.43
C PHE A 55 18.38 47.18 20.81
N ASN A 56 17.56 48.18 21.15
CA ASN A 56 17.56 48.79 22.49
C ASN A 56 17.29 47.78 23.62
N LYS A 57 16.57 46.68 23.32
CA LYS A 57 16.27 45.62 24.29
C LYS A 57 17.35 44.54 24.43
N ILE A 58 18.32 44.50 23.51
CA ILE A 58 19.37 43.47 23.54
C ILE A 58 20.73 44.01 23.97
N HIS A 59 20.94 45.32 24.09
CA HIS A 59 22.23 45.88 24.54
C HIS A 59 22.75 45.23 25.82
N ALA A 60 21.92 45.15 26.88
CA ALA A 60 22.29 44.50 28.14
C ALA A 60 22.57 42.98 27.97
N LYS A 61 21.94 42.34 26.98
CA LYS A 61 22.16 40.91 26.70
C LYS A 61 23.41 40.65 25.88
N LEU A 62 23.78 41.56 24.97
CA LEU A 62 25.03 41.50 24.22
C LEU A 62 26.22 41.56 25.20
N GLU A 63 26.16 42.47 26.17
CA GLU A 63 27.18 42.56 27.22
C GLU A 63 27.27 41.25 28.03
N SER A 64 26.13 40.67 28.43
CA SER A 64 26.11 39.38 29.14
C SER A 64 26.68 38.21 28.32
N ALA A 65 26.60 38.29 26.99
CA ALA A 65 27.17 37.33 26.05
C ALA A 65 28.64 37.64 25.68
N LYS A 66 29.23 38.67 26.30
CA LYS A 66 30.56 39.22 26.00
C LYS A 66 30.72 39.68 24.55
N LEU A 67 29.65 40.21 23.96
CA LEU A 67 29.65 40.82 22.64
C LEU A 67 29.62 42.35 22.78
N GLU A 68 30.40 43.04 21.96
CA GLU A 68 30.37 44.50 21.86
C GLU A 68 29.95 44.95 20.48
N ILE A 69 29.28 46.09 20.42
CA ILE A 69 28.83 46.67 19.15
C ILE A 69 30.00 47.41 18.52
N ILE A 70 30.39 46.95 17.33
CA ILE A 70 31.46 47.55 16.53
C ILE A 70 30.90 48.45 15.43
N GLU A 71 29.63 48.28 15.05
CA GLU A 71 28.92 49.17 14.12
C GLU A 71 27.48 49.37 14.60
N GLY A 72 27.07 50.63 14.78
CA GLY A 72 25.76 51.02 15.28
C GLY A 72 24.59 50.67 14.35
N VAL A 73 23.36 51.00 14.78
CA VAL A 73 22.15 50.65 14.02
C VAL A 73 22.14 51.36 12.67
N SER A 74 22.08 50.58 11.60
CA SER A 74 21.94 51.04 10.23
C SER A 74 20.68 50.43 9.58
N LYS A 75 19.99 51.20 8.73
CA LYS A 75 18.88 50.68 7.91
C LYS A 75 19.43 50.03 6.66
N VAL A 76 18.95 48.83 6.35
CA VAL A 76 19.33 48.07 5.15
C VAL A 76 18.08 47.55 4.45
N LEU A 77 18.04 47.73 3.13
CA LEU A 77 17.02 47.15 2.26
C LEU A 77 17.38 45.68 1.99
N SER A 78 16.47 44.76 2.32
CA SER A 78 16.64 43.34 2.04
C SER A 78 16.58 43.09 0.52
N ASN A 79 17.71 43.23 -0.17
CA ASN A 79 17.91 42.66 -1.49
C ASN A 79 18.45 41.25 -1.32
N LYS A 80 17.58 40.23 -1.43
CA LYS A 80 18.04 38.85 -1.70
C LYS A 80 18.62 38.80 -3.13
N LYS A 81 19.84 39.31 -3.32
CA LYS A 81 20.65 39.06 -4.51
C LYS A 81 21.48 37.79 -4.28
N THR A 82 20.97 36.72 -4.87
CA THR A 82 21.69 35.66 -5.61
C THR A 82 23.23 35.78 -5.59
N GLN A 83 23.89 34.99 -4.76
CA GLN A 83 25.23 34.50 -5.04
C GLN A 83 25.12 33.01 -5.38
N THR A 84 25.53 32.71 -6.61
CA THR A 84 25.72 31.41 -7.22
C THR A 84 26.71 30.57 -6.42
N LYS A 85 26.18 29.70 -5.55
CA LYS A 85 26.71 28.36 -5.37
C LYS A 85 25.89 27.45 -6.27
N THR A 86 26.56 26.67 -7.10
CA THR A 86 25.99 25.45 -7.69
C THR A 86 25.67 24.49 -6.56
N THR A 87 24.51 24.73 -5.96
CA THR A 87 23.87 23.83 -5.00
C THR A 87 23.20 22.75 -5.83
N PRO A 88 23.35 21.46 -5.48
CA PRO A 88 22.58 20.39 -6.10
C PRO A 88 21.07 20.69 -5.95
N PRO A 89 20.22 20.06 -6.78
CA PRO A 89 18.79 20.34 -6.79
C PRO A 89 18.26 20.34 -5.35
N ASN A 90 17.62 21.45 -5.02
CA ASN A 90 16.89 21.72 -3.80
C ASN A 90 16.35 20.41 -3.20
N GLU A 91 16.81 20.04 -1.99
CA GLU A 91 16.24 18.96 -1.20
C GLU A 91 14.78 19.30 -0.91
N GLU A 92 13.93 18.89 -1.84
CA GLU A 92 12.53 18.65 -1.62
C GLU A 92 12.41 17.84 -0.34
N LYS A 93 11.55 18.27 0.59
CA LYS A 93 10.95 17.34 1.54
C LYS A 93 10.04 16.39 0.74
N HIS A 94 10.68 15.54 -0.04
CA HIS A 94 10.13 14.29 -0.51
C HIS A 94 9.52 13.62 0.72
N MET A 95 8.35 12.99 0.53
CA MET A 95 7.85 12.04 1.52
C MET A 95 9.03 11.19 2.00
N SER A 96 9.18 11.07 3.32
CA SER A 96 10.24 10.27 3.96
C SER A 96 10.53 9.00 3.18
N THR A 97 11.80 8.58 3.15
CA THR A 97 12.23 7.31 2.57
C THR A 97 11.19 6.20 2.76
N LYS A 98 10.95 5.42 1.70
CA LYS A 98 9.83 4.48 1.61
C LYS A 98 10.32 3.10 1.15
N PRO A 99 9.63 2.01 1.51
CA PRO A 99 10.09 0.66 1.14
C PRO A 99 9.84 0.31 -0.32
N TYR A 100 9.02 1.08 -1.04
CA TYR A 100 8.68 0.82 -2.43
C TYR A 100 8.37 2.11 -3.21
N SER A 101 8.49 2.05 -4.53
CA SER A 101 8.00 3.07 -5.48
C SER A 101 7.14 2.43 -6.56
N PHE A 102 6.75 3.20 -7.58
CA PHE A 102 5.92 2.74 -8.68
C PHE A 102 6.53 3.10 -10.04
N VAL A 103 6.37 2.20 -11.02
CA VAL A 103 6.48 2.54 -12.45
C VAL A 103 5.09 2.87 -12.95
N SER A 104 4.91 4.07 -13.51
CA SER A 104 3.66 4.54 -14.06
C SER A 104 3.18 3.71 -15.26
N LEU A 105 1.86 3.64 -15.46
CA LEU A 105 1.29 3.02 -16.66
C LEU A 105 1.44 3.97 -17.86
N PRO A 106 1.75 3.47 -19.07
CA PRO A 106 1.80 4.30 -20.28
C PRO A 106 0.41 4.82 -20.64
N ASP A 107 0.38 5.86 -21.47
CA ASP A 107 -0.88 6.45 -21.92
C ASP A 107 -1.67 5.59 -22.91
N LYS A 108 -0.95 4.75 -23.64
CA LYS A 108 -1.51 3.75 -24.57
C LYS A 108 -0.90 2.39 -24.29
N PHE A 109 -1.68 1.34 -24.50
CA PHE A 109 -1.20 -0.04 -24.44
C PHE A 109 -1.13 -0.61 -25.83
N ASP A 110 0.03 -1.16 -26.16
CA ASP A 110 0.23 -1.83 -27.43
C ASP A 110 -0.18 -3.29 -27.35
N CYS A 111 -0.71 -3.79 -28.47
CA CYS A 111 -1.05 -5.19 -28.67
C CYS A 111 -0.51 -5.65 -30.02
N SER A 112 -0.05 -6.89 -30.09
CA SER A 112 0.44 -7.54 -31.31
C SER A 112 -0.43 -8.74 -31.65
N ALA A 113 -0.50 -9.11 -32.93
CA ALA A 113 -1.16 -10.35 -33.33
C ALA A 113 -0.55 -11.54 -32.57
N PRO A 114 -1.37 -12.49 -32.08
CA PRO A 114 -0.86 -13.63 -31.33
C PRO A 114 0.02 -14.53 -32.20
N LEU A 115 1.12 -15.01 -31.63
CA LEU A 115 1.92 -16.08 -32.20
C LEU A 115 1.71 -17.37 -31.39
N TRP A 116 1.26 -18.41 -32.07
CA TRP A 116 0.97 -19.71 -31.48
C TRP A 116 2.24 -20.55 -31.31
N HIS A 117 2.22 -21.47 -30.34
CA HIS A 117 3.33 -22.35 -30.00
C HIS A 117 3.55 -23.52 -30.98
N ASP A 118 2.69 -23.64 -32.00
CA ASP A 118 2.73 -24.70 -33.02
C ASP A 118 3.79 -24.45 -34.11
N GLY A 119 4.48 -23.30 -34.06
CA GLY A 119 5.58 -22.96 -34.95
C GLY A 119 5.17 -22.78 -36.41
N THR A 120 3.87 -22.68 -36.72
CA THR A 120 3.37 -22.79 -38.09
C THR A 120 3.61 -21.58 -38.98
N ASN A 121 4.18 -20.47 -38.49
CA ASN A 121 4.06 -19.20 -39.23
C ASN A 121 5.19 -18.16 -39.13
N ASN A 122 6.45 -18.47 -38.82
CA ASN A 122 7.49 -17.45 -39.07
C ASN A 122 8.92 -17.95 -39.29
N LYS A 123 9.56 -17.47 -40.37
CA LYS A 123 11.01 -17.67 -40.62
C LYS A 123 11.87 -16.74 -39.76
N ASP A 124 11.30 -15.68 -39.21
CA ASP A 124 12.02 -14.59 -38.53
C ASP A 124 11.95 -14.68 -36.99
N THR A 125 11.62 -15.85 -36.45
CA THR A 125 11.51 -16.08 -35.00
C THR A 125 12.56 -17.06 -34.49
N LEU A 126 12.93 -16.88 -33.22
CA LEU A 126 13.97 -17.63 -32.54
C LEU A 126 13.36 -18.54 -31.48
N SER A 127 13.86 -19.76 -31.41
CA SER A 127 13.61 -20.71 -30.33
C SER A 127 14.94 -21.05 -29.66
N GLY A 128 14.94 -21.45 -28.39
CA GLY A 128 16.20 -21.75 -27.70
C GLY A 128 16.12 -21.69 -26.18
N GLU A 129 17.27 -21.43 -25.56
CA GLU A 129 17.37 -21.26 -24.10
C GLU A 129 18.36 -20.16 -23.70
N ILE A 130 18.05 -19.49 -22.60
CA ILE A 130 18.90 -18.52 -21.91
C ILE A 130 19.38 -19.17 -20.63
N ARG A 131 20.68 -19.24 -20.40
CA ARG A 131 21.26 -19.74 -19.15
C ARG A 131 21.68 -18.59 -18.28
N CYS A 132 21.13 -18.55 -17.07
CA CYS A 132 21.26 -17.43 -16.15
C CYS A 132 21.93 -17.85 -14.85
N GLU A 133 22.68 -16.91 -14.26
CA GLU A 133 23.11 -16.97 -12.88
C GLU A 133 22.46 -15.84 -12.08
N LEU A 134 21.99 -16.16 -10.88
CA LEU A 134 21.41 -15.24 -9.92
C LEU A 134 22.27 -15.22 -8.68
N THR A 135 22.68 -14.02 -8.24
CA THR A 135 23.46 -13.80 -7.02
C THR A 135 22.65 -12.98 -6.02
N THR A 136 22.57 -13.44 -4.78
CA THR A 136 21.90 -12.70 -3.70
C THR A 136 22.77 -11.53 -3.24
N LEU A 137 22.22 -10.31 -3.22
CA LEU A 137 22.91 -9.11 -2.71
C LEU A 137 22.54 -8.82 -1.25
N THR A 138 21.33 -9.23 -0.85
CA THR A 138 20.82 -9.19 0.52
C THR A 138 20.28 -10.58 0.87
N PRO A 139 19.95 -10.88 2.14
CA PRO A 139 19.38 -12.17 2.48
C PRO A 139 18.14 -12.49 1.65
N LEU A 140 17.99 -13.76 1.25
CA LEU A 140 16.90 -14.22 0.38
C LEU A 140 16.03 -15.23 1.13
N LEU A 141 14.73 -14.92 1.19
CA LEU A 141 13.70 -15.80 1.72
C LEU A 141 12.62 -16.01 0.66
N VAL A 142 12.66 -17.17 0.00
CA VAL A 142 11.61 -17.64 -0.91
C VAL A 142 10.90 -18.80 -0.21
N GLY A 143 9.89 -18.48 0.59
CA GLY A 143 9.11 -19.47 1.33
C GLY A 143 8.12 -20.20 0.42
N TRP A 144 8.16 -21.52 0.41
CA TRP A 144 7.12 -22.35 -0.24
C TRP A 144 6.34 -23.17 0.78
N GLU A 145 6.97 -23.56 1.89
CA GLU A 145 6.32 -24.29 2.98
C GLU A 145 5.78 -23.31 4.04
N GLN A 146 4.46 -23.18 4.13
CA GLN A 146 3.81 -22.65 5.34
C GLN A 146 3.60 -23.82 6.31
N GLN A 147 4.43 -23.88 7.35
CA GLN A 147 4.34 -24.95 8.34
C GLN A 147 3.15 -24.70 9.29
N LYS A 148 2.34 -25.73 9.54
CA LYS A 148 1.40 -25.78 10.67
C LYS A 148 2.09 -26.49 11.82
N ILE A 149 1.85 -26.01 13.03
CA ILE A 149 2.48 -26.50 14.25
C ILE A 149 1.61 -27.68 14.80
N ILE A 150 2.18 -28.87 15.08
CA ILE A 150 1.45 -30.08 15.54
C ILE A 150 1.90 -30.53 16.94
N ASP A 151 0.97 -30.85 17.83
CA ASP A 151 1.21 -31.13 19.26
C ASP A 151 2.01 -32.42 19.49
N ASP A 152 2.97 -32.38 20.43
CA ASP A 152 3.78 -33.54 20.82
C ASP A 152 2.93 -34.72 21.33
N ALA A 153 1.69 -34.46 21.78
CA ALA A 153 0.75 -35.51 22.21
C ALA A 153 0.31 -36.45 21.07
N ASP A 154 0.18 -35.94 19.83
CA ASP A 154 -0.20 -36.74 18.66
C ASP A 154 0.99 -37.53 18.08
N SER A 155 2.23 -37.10 18.36
CA SER A 155 3.45 -37.81 17.94
C SER A 155 3.59 -39.21 18.55
N LYS A 156 2.97 -39.45 19.72
CA LYS A 156 3.08 -40.73 20.44
C LYS A 156 2.26 -41.86 19.82
N ASN A 157 1.23 -41.54 19.02
CA ASN A 157 0.44 -42.54 18.29
C ASN A 157 1.06 -42.96 16.93
N HIS A 158 2.13 -42.30 16.49
CA HIS A 158 2.87 -42.66 15.26
C HIS A 158 4.10 -43.55 15.50
N THR A 159 4.22 -44.15 16.69
CA THR A 159 5.41 -44.90 17.14
C THR A 159 5.61 -46.29 16.53
N LYS A 160 4.92 -46.67 15.45
CA LYS A 160 5.15 -47.96 14.75
C LYS A 160 5.77 -47.89 13.35
N GLU A 161 6.10 -46.71 12.83
CA GLU A 161 6.79 -46.58 11.52
C GLU A 161 8.21 -45.98 11.61
N ASN A 162 8.85 -46.01 12.78
CA ASN A 162 10.20 -45.44 12.98
C ASN A 162 11.39 -46.28 12.48
N GLU A 163 11.16 -47.34 11.70
CA GLU A 163 12.22 -48.04 10.95
C GLU A 163 12.22 -47.76 9.43
N LYS A 164 11.32 -46.88 8.96
CA LYS A 164 11.17 -46.56 7.53
C LYS A 164 11.80 -45.23 7.11
N TRP A 165 12.73 -44.69 7.90
CA TRP A 165 13.50 -43.48 7.60
C TRP A 165 14.72 -43.73 6.70
N LYS A 166 14.72 -44.85 5.95
CA LYS A 166 15.61 -45.09 4.81
C LYS A 166 14.76 -45.20 3.55
N CYS A 167 14.99 -44.29 2.61
CA CYS A 167 14.50 -44.30 1.23
C CYS A 167 12.99 -44.59 1.03
N ARG A 168 12.23 -43.53 0.75
CA ARG A 168 11.19 -43.61 -0.29
C ARG A 168 11.07 -42.27 -1.02
N GLU A 169 11.54 -42.31 -2.27
CA GLU A 169 11.19 -41.35 -3.31
C GLU A 169 9.66 -41.34 -3.57
N GLN A 170 9.23 -40.20 -4.14
CA GLN A 170 8.03 -39.97 -4.93
C GLN A 170 6.63 -39.83 -4.26
N GLN A 171 6.10 -38.60 -4.43
CA GLN A 171 4.76 -38.23 -4.92
C GLN A 171 3.55 -38.49 -3.99
N LYS A 172 2.66 -37.52 -3.75
CA LYS A 172 2.04 -36.58 -4.69
C LYS A 172 2.02 -35.13 -4.18
N ILE A 173 2.19 -34.20 -5.12
CA ILE A 173 2.27 -32.75 -4.90
C ILE A 173 0.90 -32.06 -4.79
N ASP A 174 -0.24 -32.76 -4.92
CA ASP A 174 -1.56 -32.11 -4.93
C ASP A 174 -2.58 -32.58 -3.88
N ASP A 175 -2.25 -33.51 -2.97
CA ASP A 175 -3.25 -34.08 -2.02
C ASP A 175 -2.82 -34.13 -0.53
N ALA A 176 -1.75 -33.43 -0.11
CA ALA A 176 -1.30 -33.48 1.29
C ALA A 176 -1.52 -32.15 2.03
N ASP A 177 -2.67 -32.05 2.68
CA ASP A 177 -3.08 -30.97 3.59
C ASP A 177 -2.25 -30.88 4.91
N SER A 178 -1.08 -31.54 4.98
CA SER A 178 -0.26 -31.57 6.19
C SER A 178 1.21 -31.25 5.87
N PRO A 179 1.67 -30.01 6.13
CA PRO A 179 3.10 -29.69 6.14
C PRO A 179 3.84 -30.51 7.20
N TRP A 180 5.17 -30.66 7.03
CA TRP A 180 6.06 -31.27 8.02
C TRP A 180 5.88 -30.60 9.40
N PRO A 181 5.58 -31.34 10.48
CA PRO A 181 5.31 -30.74 11.78
C PRO A 181 6.57 -30.15 12.40
N VAL A 182 6.48 -28.88 12.83
CA VAL A 182 7.47 -28.30 13.74
C VAL A 182 7.18 -28.79 15.15
N PRO A 183 8.09 -29.56 15.80
CA PRO A 183 7.85 -30.07 17.14
C PRO A 183 7.75 -28.93 18.16
N TYR A 184 6.85 -29.06 19.13
CA TYR A 184 6.67 -28.08 20.19
C TYR A 184 6.17 -28.71 21.49
N GLU A 185 6.42 -28.01 22.59
CA GLU A 185 5.80 -28.32 23.88
C GLU A 185 4.88 -27.18 24.34
N CYS A 186 3.76 -27.54 24.96
CA CYS A 186 2.91 -26.56 25.64
C CYS A 186 3.66 -25.94 26.83
N VAL A 187 3.65 -24.60 26.93
CA VAL A 187 4.23 -23.90 28.08
C VAL A 187 3.17 -23.76 29.16
N VAL A 188 3.49 -24.17 30.40
CA VAL A 188 2.55 -24.14 31.53
C VAL A 188 3.12 -23.42 32.76
N GLY A 189 2.24 -23.04 33.69
CA GLY A 189 2.63 -22.51 35.00
C GLY A 189 3.25 -21.11 34.99
N LYS A 190 4.13 -20.84 35.96
CA LYS A 190 4.70 -19.49 36.21
C LYS A 190 5.53 -18.95 35.04
N GLU A 191 6.13 -19.83 34.26
CA GLU A 191 6.95 -19.46 33.12
C GLU A 191 6.09 -18.85 31.99
N LEU A 192 4.91 -19.44 31.75
CA LEU A 192 3.90 -18.91 30.83
C LEU A 192 3.48 -17.50 31.25
N ASP A 193 3.17 -17.32 32.54
CA ASP A 193 2.74 -16.03 33.09
C ASP A 193 3.78 -14.93 32.87
N ASN A 194 5.06 -15.22 33.16
CA ASN A 194 6.15 -14.25 33.00
C ASN A 194 6.32 -13.78 31.55
N VAL A 195 6.24 -14.71 30.60
CA VAL A 195 6.43 -14.45 29.17
C VAL A 195 5.29 -13.60 28.62
N ILE A 196 4.05 -13.96 28.95
CA ILE A 196 2.87 -13.19 28.54
C ILE A 196 2.88 -11.80 29.19
N ASP A 197 3.25 -11.70 30.46
CA ASP A 197 3.30 -10.41 31.17
C ASP A 197 4.34 -9.46 30.57
N LYS A 198 5.53 -9.97 30.23
CA LYS A 198 6.57 -9.21 29.54
C LYS A 198 6.09 -8.74 28.17
N ALA A 199 5.49 -9.63 27.38
CA ALA A 199 4.93 -9.29 26.07
C ALA A 199 3.79 -8.24 26.18
N ALA A 200 2.89 -8.38 27.14
CA ALA A 200 1.78 -7.45 27.36
C ALA A 200 2.27 -6.05 27.74
N ARG A 201 3.33 -5.94 28.55
CA ARG A 201 3.96 -4.65 28.90
C ARG A 201 4.67 -4.00 27.72
N GLN A 202 5.27 -4.79 26.84
CA GLN A 202 5.91 -4.31 25.61
C GLN A 202 4.88 -3.80 24.58
N GLU A 203 3.81 -4.55 24.32
CA GLU A 203 2.75 -4.17 23.37
C GLU A 203 1.91 -2.98 23.87
N HIS A 204 1.70 -2.91 25.19
CA HIS A 204 0.90 -1.88 25.83
C HIS A 204 1.73 -1.20 26.93
N PRO A 205 2.66 -0.28 26.58
CA PRO A 205 3.50 0.41 27.55
C PRO A 205 2.69 1.39 28.42
N ASP A 206 3.26 1.77 29.56
CA ASP A 206 2.59 2.67 30.50
C ASP A 206 2.31 4.05 29.88
N ALA A 207 1.13 4.58 30.20
CA ALA A 207 0.68 5.89 29.79
C ALA A 207 0.86 6.92 30.90
N LYS A 208 1.33 8.11 30.54
CA LYS A 208 1.58 9.22 31.48
C LYS A 208 0.34 9.71 32.23
N GLU A 209 -0.87 9.48 31.70
CA GLU A 209 -2.12 9.91 32.35
C GLU A 209 -2.88 8.73 32.96
N SER A 210 -3.27 8.85 34.23
CA SER A 210 -3.97 7.79 34.99
C SER A 210 -5.21 7.21 34.29
N LYS A 211 -6.02 8.04 33.60
CA LYS A 211 -7.19 7.55 32.83
C LYS A 211 -6.79 6.73 31.60
N LYS A 212 -5.69 7.09 30.93
CA LYS A 212 -5.13 6.31 29.81
C LYS A 212 -4.50 5.02 30.34
N GLN A 213 -3.87 5.06 31.51
CA GLN A 213 -3.29 3.88 32.16
C GLN A 213 -4.33 2.80 32.47
N ARG A 214 -5.52 3.16 32.96
CA ARG A 214 -6.62 2.18 33.16
C ARG A 214 -7.02 1.46 31.87
N ARG A 215 -6.97 2.15 30.73
CA ARG A 215 -7.27 1.57 29.41
C ARG A 215 -6.14 0.65 28.94
N VAL A 216 -4.88 1.06 29.16
CA VAL A 216 -3.69 0.22 28.92
C VAL A 216 -3.79 -1.08 29.72
N GLU A 217 -4.14 -1.00 31.01
CA GLU A 217 -4.23 -2.20 31.86
C GLU A 217 -5.36 -3.14 31.41
N ARG A 218 -6.52 -2.60 31.01
CA ARG A 218 -7.58 -3.42 30.40
C ARG A 218 -7.10 -4.11 29.12
N ALA A 219 -6.41 -3.39 28.24
CA ALA A 219 -5.86 -3.95 27.01
C ALA A 219 -4.83 -5.07 27.29
N ARG A 220 -4.00 -4.93 28.34
CA ARG A 220 -3.10 -5.98 28.81
C ARG A 220 -3.86 -7.23 29.26
N VAL A 221 -4.93 -7.08 30.04
CA VAL A 221 -5.76 -8.22 30.48
C VAL A 221 -6.38 -8.94 29.29
N ASP A 222 -6.95 -8.19 28.34
CA ASP A 222 -7.54 -8.75 27.11
C ASP A 222 -6.48 -9.47 26.25
N TYR A 223 -5.29 -8.87 26.12
CA TYR A 223 -4.14 -9.47 25.45
C TYR A 223 -3.73 -10.80 26.11
N LYS A 224 -3.54 -10.80 27.44
CA LYS A 224 -3.14 -11.98 28.20
C LYS A 224 -4.13 -13.12 27.98
N LYS A 225 -5.44 -12.85 28.07
CA LYS A 225 -6.50 -13.83 27.86
C LYS A 225 -6.46 -14.43 26.44
N ARG A 226 -6.20 -13.60 25.43
CA ARG A 226 -6.16 -14.02 24.02
C ARG A 226 -4.97 -14.92 23.67
N VAL A 227 -3.81 -14.65 24.26
CA VAL A 227 -2.55 -15.31 23.89
C VAL A 227 -2.27 -16.55 24.75
N ARG A 228 -2.77 -16.60 25.99
CA ARG A 228 -2.42 -17.64 26.97
C ARG A 228 -2.56 -19.07 26.48
N SER A 229 -3.65 -19.40 25.77
CA SER A 229 -3.92 -20.75 25.29
C SER A 229 -3.12 -21.14 24.03
N LYS A 230 -2.32 -20.21 23.49
CA LYS A 230 -1.63 -20.38 22.21
C LYS A 230 -0.11 -20.47 22.35
N VAL A 231 0.44 -20.17 23.53
CA VAL A 231 1.89 -20.10 23.72
C VAL A 231 2.48 -21.49 23.78
N ILE A 232 3.47 -21.72 22.92
CA ILE A 232 4.20 -22.97 22.78
C ILE A 232 5.70 -22.70 22.87
N ASN A 233 6.47 -23.74 23.19
CA ASN A 233 7.92 -23.76 23.11
C ASN A 233 8.33 -24.51 21.84
N CYS A 234 8.78 -23.77 20.82
CA CYS A 234 9.18 -24.33 19.54
C CYS A 234 10.50 -25.10 19.71
N LYS A 235 10.55 -26.37 19.31
CA LYS A 235 11.74 -27.24 19.38
C LYS A 235 12.68 -27.01 18.18
N ILE A 236 12.83 -25.76 17.80
CA ILE A 236 13.85 -25.30 16.85
C ILE A 236 14.88 -24.52 17.67
N LYS A 237 16.15 -24.83 17.44
CA LYS A 237 17.28 -24.16 18.11
C LYS A 237 17.12 -22.63 17.98
N ASP A 238 17.37 -21.90 19.07
CA ASP A 238 17.38 -20.43 19.14
C ASP A 238 16.03 -19.71 18.90
N VAL A 239 14.93 -20.43 18.63
CA VAL A 239 13.58 -19.85 18.51
C VAL A 239 12.94 -19.62 19.88
N GLY A 240 12.88 -20.66 20.72
CA GLY A 240 12.23 -20.61 22.03
C GLY A 240 10.71 -20.47 21.95
N LYS A 241 10.13 -19.58 22.77
CA LYS A 241 8.67 -19.47 22.94
C LYS A 241 8.03 -18.62 21.84
N THR A 242 6.93 -19.11 21.29
CA THR A 242 6.11 -18.42 20.29
C THR A 242 4.64 -18.85 20.41
N ILE A 243 3.79 -18.54 19.42
CA ILE A 243 2.41 -19.00 19.36
C ILE A 243 2.22 -20.09 18.30
N ASP A 244 1.26 -20.98 18.53
CA ASP A 244 0.84 -22.06 17.62
C ASP A 244 0.47 -21.61 16.18
N SER A 245 0.11 -20.34 16.04
CA SER A 245 -0.37 -19.69 14.83
C SER A 245 0.69 -18.80 14.18
N LYS A 246 1.94 -18.87 14.66
CA LYS A 246 3.05 -18.10 14.09
C LYS A 246 3.29 -18.56 12.66
N SER A 247 3.28 -17.61 11.72
CA SER A 247 3.67 -17.90 10.33
C SER A 247 5.17 -18.24 10.29
N ILE A 248 5.50 -19.41 9.76
CA ILE A 248 6.88 -19.87 9.55
C ILE A 248 7.12 -19.98 8.05
N LEU A 249 8.23 -19.44 7.57
CA LEU A 249 8.68 -19.60 6.18
C LEU A 249 10.10 -20.15 6.15
N SER A 250 10.29 -21.20 5.34
CA SER A 250 11.59 -21.79 5.03
C SER A 250 11.76 -21.95 3.51
N PRO A 251 12.98 -21.83 2.96
CA PRO A 251 13.23 -22.17 1.56
C PRO A 251 13.01 -23.66 1.27
N LEU A 252 12.64 -23.97 0.03
CA LEU A 252 12.61 -25.35 -0.46
C LEU A 252 14.05 -25.87 -0.62
N ARG A 253 14.36 -27.03 -0.06
CA ARG A 253 15.68 -27.69 -0.17
C ARG A 253 15.57 -29.00 -0.95
N ALA A 254 16.53 -29.24 -1.84
CA ALA A 254 16.58 -30.48 -2.60
C ALA A 254 16.78 -31.71 -1.69
N PRO A 255 15.99 -32.78 -1.86
CA PRO A 255 16.10 -33.98 -1.03
C PRO A 255 17.24 -34.93 -1.41
N TRP A 256 17.83 -34.78 -2.60
CA TRP A 256 18.77 -35.75 -3.18
C TRP A 256 20.26 -35.47 -2.92
N ASP A 257 20.60 -34.39 -2.24
CA ASP A 257 21.98 -34.01 -1.95
C ASP A 257 22.20 -33.95 -0.43
N ARG A 258 23.36 -34.43 0.06
CA ARG A 258 23.72 -34.31 1.49
C ARG A 258 23.75 -32.85 1.95
N LYS A 259 24.13 -31.93 1.08
CA LYS A 259 24.15 -30.49 1.34
C LYS A 259 22.78 -29.83 1.15
N ARG A 260 21.84 -30.52 0.50
CA ARG A 260 20.46 -30.09 0.21
C ARG A 260 20.42 -28.62 -0.28
N PRO A 261 20.84 -28.34 -1.53
CA PRO A 261 20.82 -26.99 -2.10
C PRO A 261 19.42 -26.39 -2.06
N VAL A 262 19.36 -25.06 -1.94
CA VAL A 262 18.09 -24.33 -2.04
C VAL A 262 17.58 -24.35 -3.48
N ILE A 263 16.28 -24.56 -3.62
CA ILE A 263 15.54 -24.51 -4.87
C ILE A 263 14.71 -23.23 -4.88
N LEU A 264 14.96 -22.35 -5.86
CA LEU A 264 14.06 -21.24 -6.16
C LEU A 264 13.05 -21.72 -7.20
N PRO A 265 11.75 -21.77 -6.88
CA PRO A 265 10.74 -22.28 -7.79
C PRO A 265 10.66 -21.47 -9.09
N GLY A 266 10.51 -22.16 -10.21
CA GLY A 266 10.36 -21.54 -11.53
C GLY A 266 9.23 -20.50 -11.58
N ASP A 267 8.13 -20.72 -10.87
CA ASP A 267 7.01 -19.77 -10.79
C ASP A 267 7.37 -18.45 -10.10
N SER A 268 8.28 -18.48 -9.12
CA SER A 268 8.76 -17.25 -8.48
C SER A 268 9.59 -16.40 -9.45
N LEU A 269 10.43 -17.06 -10.26
CA LEU A 269 11.25 -16.42 -11.29
C LEU A 269 10.39 -15.94 -12.48
N LYS A 270 9.43 -16.75 -12.90
CA LYS A 270 8.43 -16.38 -13.91
C LYS A 270 7.60 -15.18 -13.45
N GLY A 271 7.19 -15.15 -12.18
CA GLY A 271 6.47 -14.03 -11.58
C GLY A 271 7.30 -12.75 -11.53
N LEU A 272 8.59 -12.85 -11.19
CA LEU A 272 9.54 -11.74 -11.26
C LEU A 272 9.64 -11.22 -12.70
N LEU A 273 9.99 -12.08 -13.66
CA LEU A 273 10.18 -11.69 -15.05
C LEU A 273 8.90 -11.11 -15.68
N ARG A 274 7.73 -11.69 -15.39
CA ARG A 274 6.43 -11.18 -15.86
C ARG A 274 6.17 -9.76 -15.34
N HIS A 275 6.51 -9.50 -14.08
CA HIS A 275 6.34 -8.18 -13.46
C HIS A 275 7.31 -7.14 -14.05
N GLU A 276 8.58 -7.51 -14.23
CA GLU A 276 9.60 -6.66 -14.85
C GLU A 276 9.25 -6.29 -16.29
N LEU A 277 8.97 -7.28 -17.14
CA LEU A 277 8.58 -7.08 -18.53
C LEU A 277 7.29 -6.27 -18.65
N GLY A 278 6.31 -6.52 -17.77
CA GLY A 278 5.09 -5.75 -17.76
C GLY A 278 5.32 -4.27 -17.52
N ALA A 279 6.27 -3.92 -16.64
CA ALA A 279 6.63 -2.53 -16.37
C ALA A 279 7.43 -1.92 -17.53
N LEU A 280 8.47 -2.61 -18.00
CA LEU A 280 9.34 -2.16 -19.08
C LEU A 280 8.55 -1.92 -20.39
N LEU A 281 7.75 -2.90 -20.80
CA LEU A 281 6.94 -2.85 -22.03
C LEU A 281 5.60 -2.13 -21.84
N GLY A 282 5.32 -1.60 -20.64
CA GLY A 282 4.10 -0.85 -20.39
C GLY A 282 2.81 -1.66 -20.56
N ALA A 283 2.79 -2.96 -20.28
CA ALA A 283 1.59 -3.80 -20.45
C ALA A 283 0.44 -3.43 -19.46
N PRO A 284 -0.76 -4.02 -19.56
CA PRO A 284 -1.78 -3.97 -18.50
C PRO A 284 -1.38 -4.75 -17.23
N MET A 285 -1.97 -4.41 -16.08
CA MET A 285 -1.83 -5.14 -14.82
C MET A 285 -2.99 -6.13 -14.64
N GLU A 286 -2.69 -7.43 -14.55
CA GLU A 286 -3.71 -8.48 -14.57
C GLU A 286 -4.23 -8.86 -13.17
N ARG A 287 -3.33 -8.93 -12.18
CA ARG A 287 -3.64 -9.42 -10.82
C ARG A 287 -3.97 -8.30 -9.84
N VAL A 288 -4.83 -7.37 -10.27
CA VAL A 288 -5.28 -6.25 -9.42
C VAL A 288 -6.69 -6.55 -8.94
N ALA A 289 -6.81 -6.95 -7.67
CA ALA A 289 -8.11 -7.25 -7.07
C ALA A 289 -8.99 -6.00 -6.96
N GLU A 290 -10.27 -6.13 -7.28
CA GLU A 290 -11.22 -5.04 -7.05
C GLU A 290 -11.37 -4.77 -5.56
N ARG A 291 -11.30 -3.49 -5.25
CA ARG A 291 -11.44 -2.98 -3.90
C ARG A 291 -12.18 -1.65 -3.96
N SER A 292 -13.46 -1.72 -3.65
CA SER A 292 -14.27 -0.55 -3.33
C SER A 292 -13.86 -0.03 -1.95
N TYR A 293 -13.57 1.26 -1.88
CA TYR A 293 -13.27 1.91 -0.60
C TYR A 293 -14.33 2.93 -0.28
N SER A 294 -14.16 3.45 0.91
CA SER A 294 -15.05 4.45 1.41
C SER A 294 -14.28 5.48 2.24
N TYR A 295 -14.77 6.72 2.24
CA TYR A 295 -14.29 7.86 3.01
C TYR A 295 -15.30 8.24 4.08
N ARG A 296 -14.85 8.94 5.13
CA ARG A 296 -15.74 9.35 6.23
C ARG A 296 -15.90 10.87 6.18
N PRO A 297 -16.99 11.42 5.63
CA PRO A 297 -17.17 12.86 5.56
C PRO A 297 -17.13 13.50 6.97
N ASN A 298 -17.47 12.74 8.01
CA ASN A 298 -17.61 13.23 9.38
C ASN A 298 -16.45 12.84 10.33
N ALA A 299 -15.31 12.35 9.81
CA ALA A 299 -14.25 11.74 10.64
C ALA A 299 -13.64 12.69 11.69
N LEU A 300 -13.56 14.00 11.40
CA LEU A 300 -13.22 15.05 12.35
C LEU A 300 -13.82 16.37 11.84
N PHE A 301 -14.49 17.12 12.72
CA PHE A 301 -14.84 18.51 12.42
C PHE A 301 -13.67 19.43 12.71
N ALA A 302 -13.60 20.53 11.97
CA ALA A 302 -12.42 21.38 11.99
C ALA A 302 -12.48 22.41 13.15
N GLU A 303 -11.30 22.78 13.67
CA GLU A 303 -11.14 23.51 14.93
C GLU A 303 -11.48 25.00 14.82
N GLU A 304 -11.42 25.60 13.62
CA GLU A 304 -11.65 27.05 13.39
C GLU A 304 -12.74 27.30 12.33
N SER A 305 -13.64 28.27 12.56
CA SER A 305 -14.76 28.57 11.66
C SER A 305 -14.44 29.55 10.53
N GLU A 306 -13.36 30.32 10.65
CA GLU A 306 -12.93 31.30 9.65
C GLU A 306 -12.52 30.59 8.34
N ASP A 307 -12.92 31.14 7.19
CA ASP A 307 -12.63 30.65 5.83
C ASP A 307 -13.14 29.26 5.42
N ARG A 308 -14.00 28.63 6.23
CA ARG A 308 -14.63 27.35 5.89
C ARG A 308 -15.77 27.54 4.89
N TYR A 309 -15.75 26.79 3.79
CA TYR A 309 -16.84 26.80 2.79
C TYR A 309 -17.76 25.57 2.87
N LEU A 310 -17.25 24.44 3.39
CA LEU A 310 -18.06 23.25 3.69
C LEU A 310 -18.36 23.18 5.20
N LEU A 311 -19.61 23.50 5.57
CA LEU A 311 -20.06 23.51 6.96
C LEU A 311 -20.82 22.23 7.31
N ALA A 312 -20.56 21.69 8.49
CA ALA A 312 -21.38 20.63 9.05
C ALA A 312 -22.62 21.24 9.70
N ARG A 313 -23.82 20.83 9.30
CA ARG A 313 -25.08 21.32 9.85
C ARG A 313 -26.01 20.15 10.22
N LEU A 314 -26.76 20.32 11.31
CA LEU A 314 -27.87 19.42 11.59
C LEU A 314 -29.02 19.72 10.63
N ALA A 315 -29.68 18.68 10.15
CA ALA A 315 -30.87 18.79 9.33
C ALA A 315 -31.96 17.85 9.87
N ARG A 316 -33.20 18.29 9.81
CA ARG A 316 -34.39 17.51 10.15
C ARG A 316 -35.07 17.02 8.88
N VAL A 317 -35.59 15.80 8.93
CA VAL A 317 -36.37 15.24 7.83
C VAL A 317 -37.83 15.70 7.99
N PRO A 318 -38.40 16.47 7.05
CA PRO A 318 -39.82 16.86 7.09
C PRO A 318 -40.72 15.67 6.71
N GLU A 319 -42.04 15.84 6.85
CA GLU A 319 -43.05 14.81 6.51
C GLU A 319 -42.98 14.38 5.03
N ASP A 320 -42.74 15.33 4.12
CA ASP A 320 -42.53 15.10 2.68
C ASP A 320 -41.03 15.02 2.31
N GLY A 321 -40.17 14.68 3.28
CA GLY A 321 -38.72 14.80 3.17
C GLY A 321 -38.01 13.71 2.37
N TYR A 322 -38.68 12.61 2.08
CA TYR A 322 -38.08 11.45 1.39
C TYR A 322 -39.08 10.79 0.45
N GLU A 323 -38.54 10.03 -0.50
CA GLU A 323 -39.29 9.14 -1.38
C GLU A 323 -38.74 7.72 -1.27
N LEU A 324 -39.57 6.72 -1.62
CA LEU A 324 -39.12 5.34 -1.73
C LEU A 324 -38.64 5.10 -3.16
N GLU A 325 -37.37 4.75 -3.31
CA GLU A 325 -36.78 4.44 -4.61
C GLU A 325 -36.19 3.03 -4.62
N PRO A 326 -36.32 2.30 -5.73
CA PRO A 326 -35.71 0.99 -5.87
C PRO A 326 -34.17 1.13 -5.94
N LEU A 327 -33.45 0.29 -5.19
CA LEU A 327 -31.99 0.30 -5.21
C LEU A 327 -31.42 -0.12 -6.59
N GLU A 328 -32.14 -0.98 -7.30
CA GLU A 328 -31.85 -1.49 -8.65
C GLU A 328 -33.18 -1.67 -9.40
N PRO A 329 -33.23 -1.80 -10.75
CA PRO A 329 -34.47 -1.88 -11.52
C PRO A 329 -35.51 -2.92 -11.05
N ASN A 330 -35.13 -3.91 -10.24
CA ASN A 330 -36.02 -4.87 -9.56
C ASN A 330 -35.60 -5.14 -8.10
N GLY A 331 -34.91 -4.18 -7.47
CA GLY A 331 -34.32 -4.31 -6.14
C GLY A 331 -35.23 -3.86 -5.00
N PRO A 332 -34.79 -4.02 -3.73
CA PRO A 332 -35.51 -3.50 -2.58
C PRO A 332 -35.61 -1.98 -2.64
N SER A 333 -36.78 -1.43 -2.29
CA SER A 333 -36.96 0.01 -2.17
C SER A 333 -36.35 0.53 -0.87
N VAL A 334 -35.67 1.67 -0.94
CA VAL A 334 -35.03 2.36 0.19
C VAL A 334 -35.50 3.80 0.25
N ARG A 335 -35.45 4.41 1.43
CA ARG A 335 -35.81 5.82 1.61
C ARG A 335 -34.69 6.72 1.12
N VAL A 336 -34.98 7.55 0.14
CA VAL A 336 -34.06 8.52 -0.43
C VAL A 336 -34.51 9.92 -0.02
N PRO A 337 -33.70 10.69 0.75
CA PRO A 337 -34.08 12.02 1.16
C PRO A 337 -34.10 12.96 -0.04
N LYS A 338 -35.22 13.64 -0.24
CA LYS A 338 -35.45 14.63 -1.32
C LYS A 338 -35.35 16.06 -0.80
N LYS A 339 -35.76 16.29 0.45
CA LYS A 339 -35.73 17.61 1.10
C LYS A 339 -35.36 17.47 2.56
N LEU A 340 -34.62 18.42 3.08
CA LEU A 340 -34.23 18.49 4.49
C LEU A 340 -34.41 19.91 5.02
N GLU A 341 -34.84 20.02 6.27
CA GLU A 341 -34.94 21.28 6.99
C GLU A 341 -33.62 21.54 7.72
N LEU A 342 -32.85 22.48 7.21
CA LEU A 342 -31.51 22.78 7.67
C LEU A 342 -31.53 23.70 8.89
N LEU A 343 -31.04 23.20 10.03
CA LEU A 343 -30.92 23.97 11.27
C LEU A 343 -29.74 24.95 11.20
N SER A 344 -29.76 25.98 12.03
CA SER A 344 -28.76 27.05 12.12
C SER A 344 -27.32 26.55 12.14
N GLY A 345 -26.46 27.19 11.35
CA GLY A 345 -25.01 26.96 11.40
C GLY A 345 -24.37 27.44 12.72
N HIS A 346 -25.09 28.20 13.55
CA HIS A 346 -24.62 28.70 14.84
C HIS A 346 -24.88 27.74 16.01
N LEU A 347 -25.42 26.55 15.73
CA LEU A 347 -25.63 25.54 16.76
C LEU A 347 -24.29 25.08 17.36
N THR A 348 -24.17 25.20 18.68
CA THR A 348 -22.97 24.78 19.41
C THR A 348 -23.23 23.60 20.34
N PHE A 349 -22.28 22.68 20.46
CA PHE A 349 -22.42 21.54 21.36
C PHE A 349 -22.49 22.01 22.82
N SER A 350 -23.45 21.51 23.59
CA SER A 350 -23.58 21.83 25.02
C SER A 350 -23.64 20.56 25.87
N LYS A 351 -22.48 20.17 26.41
CA LYS A 351 -22.38 18.99 27.28
C LYS A 351 -23.17 19.12 28.59
N LYS A 352 -23.25 20.33 29.15
CA LYS A 352 -23.84 20.62 30.48
C LYS A 352 -25.17 21.38 30.44
N HIS A 353 -25.75 21.64 29.25
CA HIS A 353 -26.99 22.44 29.12
C HIS A 353 -26.89 23.87 29.69
N THR A 354 -25.68 24.42 29.84
CA THR A 354 -25.49 25.79 30.36
C THR A 354 -25.94 26.86 29.37
N LYS A 355 -26.11 26.49 28.09
CA LYS A 355 -26.59 27.39 27.03
C LYS A 355 -28.11 27.33 26.96
N ARG A 356 -28.74 28.51 26.86
CA ARG A 356 -30.20 28.67 26.79
C ARG A 356 -30.75 28.70 25.35
N ALA A 357 -29.87 28.83 24.35
CA ALA A 357 -30.23 28.95 22.94
C ALA A 357 -29.07 28.51 22.03
N ASN A 358 -29.40 28.18 20.78
CA ASN A 358 -28.47 27.84 19.70
C ASN A 358 -27.47 26.75 20.11
N HIS A 359 -28.02 25.70 20.71
CA HIS A 359 -27.24 24.59 21.22
C HIS A 359 -27.85 23.24 20.89
N TYR A 360 -27.03 22.20 20.98
CA TYR A 360 -27.51 20.84 20.84
C TYR A 360 -26.78 19.87 21.79
N CYS A 361 -27.45 18.77 22.13
CA CYS A 361 -26.93 17.74 23.04
C CYS A 361 -27.47 16.35 22.68
N PHE A 362 -26.69 15.31 22.99
CA PHE A 362 -27.06 13.93 22.68
C PHE A 362 -27.56 13.12 23.87
N ASP A 363 -28.34 12.07 23.56
CA ASP A 363 -28.78 10.98 24.45
C ASP A 363 -29.34 11.44 25.79
N LYS A 364 -30.30 12.37 25.72
CA LYS A 364 -31.14 12.78 26.85
C LYS A 364 -32.56 12.26 26.68
N THR A 365 -33.29 12.13 27.80
CA THR A 365 -34.63 11.55 27.95
C THR A 365 -35.75 12.18 27.08
N ARG A 366 -35.44 13.21 26.27
CA ARG A 366 -36.37 13.90 25.35
C ARG A 366 -35.76 14.23 23.98
N GLY A 367 -34.62 13.61 23.62
CA GLY A 367 -34.01 13.80 22.31
C GLY A 367 -34.90 13.29 21.18
N LYS A 368 -34.94 14.01 20.06
CA LYS A 368 -35.52 13.48 18.82
C LYS A 368 -34.64 12.37 18.27
N PRO A 369 -35.20 11.37 17.56
CA PRO A 369 -34.40 10.31 16.93
C PRO A 369 -33.28 10.91 16.10
N TYR A 370 -32.07 10.41 16.31
CA TYR A 370 -30.89 10.89 15.62
C TYR A 370 -30.27 9.75 14.85
N LYS A 371 -30.13 9.94 13.54
CA LYS A 371 -29.61 8.94 12.60
C LYS A 371 -28.27 9.36 11.99
N GLY A 372 -27.63 10.41 12.50
CA GLY A 372 -26.33 10.90 12.02
C GLY A 372 -25.08 10.28 12.67
N GLY A 373 -25.24 9.43 13.70
CA GLY A 373 -24.17 8.63 14.33
C GLY A 373 -23.39 9.25 15.50
N ILE A 374 -22.05 9.46 15.48
CA ILE A 374 -21.27 9.92 16.68
C ILE A 374 -20.82 11.41 16.57
N GLY A 375 -21.03 12.12 15.46
CA GLY A 375 -20.45 13.45 15.25
C GLY A 375 -21.27 14.62 15.84
N ALA A 376 -20.61 15.59 16.49
CA ALA A 376 -21.17 16.87 16.95
C ALA A 376 -20.09 17.96 17.07
N GLY A 377 -19.34 18.23 16.00
CA GLY A 377 -18.43 19.39 15.97
C GLY A 377 -17.24 19.35 16.95
N GLU A 378 -17.21 18.47 17.95
CA GLU A 378 -16.12 18.31 18.93
C GLU A 378 -15.50 16.91 18.86
N GLN A 379 -14.31 16.76 19.45
CA GLN A 379 -13.61 15.49 19.62
C GLN A 379 -14.39 14.58 20.59
N LEU A 380 -15.50 14.02 20.12
CA LEU A 380 -16.34 13.16 20.93
C LEU A 380 -15.61 11.84 21.16
N ASN A 381 -15.34 11.55 22.44
CA ASN A 381 -14.68 10.33 22.88
C ASN A 381 -15.27 9.13 22.14
N ALA A 382 -14.38 8.33 21.52
CA ALA A 382 -14.67 7.08 20.83
C ALA A 382 -15.28 6.01 21.75
N LYS A 383 -16.43 6.29 22.37
CA LYS A 383 -17.25 5.29 23.05
C LYS A 383 -17.95 4.47 21.97
N CYS A 384 -18.00 3.16 22.18
CA CYS A 384 -18.65 2.17 21.31
C CYS A 384 -20.19 2.31 21.24
N GLN A 385 -20.77 3.45 21.62
CA GLN A 385 -22.21 3.67 21.66
C GLN A 385 -22.58 4.81 20.72
N LEU A 386 -23.43 4.50 19.74
CA LEU A 386 -24.08 5.47 18.87
C LEU A 386 -25.06 6.31 19.67
N TYR A 387 -25.09 7.61 19.40
CA TYR A 387 -26.16 8.45 19.90
C TYR A 387 -27.47 8.05 19.20
N ARG A 388 -28.51 7.84 20.00
CA ARG A 388 -29.84 7.45 19.54
C ARG A 388 -30.77 8.65 19.42
N GLY A 389 -30.46 9.75 20.11
CA GLY A 389 -31.23 10.97 20.03
C GLY A 389 -30.44 12.25 20.24
N VAL A 390 -30.95 13.36 19.71
CA VAL A 390 -30.37 14.70 19.87
C VAL A 390 -31.48 15.70 20.19
N ILE A 391 -31.19 16.63 21.10
CA ILE A 391 -32.00 17.83 21.30
C ILE A 391 -31.26 18.95 20.59
N ALA A 392 -31.88 19.58 19.61
CA ALA A 392 -31.38 20.80 18.98
C ALA A 392 -32.33 21.95 19.35
N ASN A 393 -31.82 22.90 20.13
CA ASN A 393 -32.55 24.11 20.51
C ASN A 393 -32.09 25.26 19.63
N ASP A 394 -32.69 25.31 18.45
CA ASP A 394 -32.49 26.35 17.46
C ASP A 394 -33.60 27.40 17.60
N ARG A 395 -33.23 28.67 17.74
CA ARG A 395 -34.21 29.77 17.77
C ARG A 395 -34.48 30.36 16.40
N SER A 396 -33.74 29.93 15.38
CA SER A 396 -33.97 30.33 14.00
C SER A 396 -34.95 29.38 13.30
N THR A 397 -35.67 29.92 12.31
CA THR A 397 -36.53 29.12 11.44
C THR A 397 -35.64 28.25 10.54
N PRO A 398 -35.81 26.91 10.54
CA PRO A 398 -35.07 26.04 9.64
C PRO A 398 -35.31 26.42 8.17
N LYS A 399 -34.26 26.37 7.34
CA LYS A 399 -34.37 26.56 5.89
C LYS A 399 -34.62 25.21 5.24
N THR A 400 -35.76 25.01 4.57
CA THR A 400 -35.98 23.82 3.75
C THR A 400 -35.09 23.88 2.50
N VAL A 401 -34.33 22.82 2.25
CA VAL A 401 -33.44 22.73 1.08
C VAL A 401 -33.61 21.37 0.42
N ASN A 402 -33.61 21.36 -0.91
CA ASN A 402 -33.61 20.12 -1.68
C ASN A 402 -32.25 19.41 -1.55
N VAL A 403 -32.29 18.09 -1.48
CA VAL A 403 -31.09 17.26 -1.56
C VAL A 403 -30.74 17.10 -3.04
N PRO A 404 -29.56 17.52 -3.49
CA PRO A 404 -29.18 17.38 -4.90
C PRO A 404 -29.18 15.92 -5.35
N GLU A 405 -29.54 15.65 -6.60
CA GLU A 405 -29.57 14.31 -7.20
C GLU A 405 -28.22 13.58 -7.03
N THR A 406 -27.11 14.26 -7.24
CA THR A 406 -25.75 13.70 -7.02
C THR A 406 -25.50 13.19 -5.60
N VAL A 407 -26.13 13.81 -4.58
CA VAL A 407 -26.05 13.35 -3.19
C VAL A 407 -26.95 12.14 -2.96
N GLN A 408 -28.11 12.11 -3.60
CA GLN A 408 -29.03 10.96 -3.59
C GLN A 408 -28.39 9.73 -4.23
N GLU A 409 -27.73 9.91 -5.38
CA GLU A 409 -26.97 8.86 -6.06
C GLU A 409 -25.79 8.37 -5.22
N GLY A 410 -25.03 9.27 -4.60
CA GLY A 410 -23.94 8.90 -3.69
C GLY A 410 -24.42 8.11 -2.46
N TYR A 411 -25.60 8.46 -1.95
CA TYR A 411 -26.28 7.70 -0.91
C TYR A 411 -26.63 6.28 -1.39
N LEU A 412 -27.33 6.16 -2.52
CA LEU A 412 -27.71 4.87 -3.11
C LEU A 412 -26.49 4.00 -3.42
N ALA A 413 -25.43 4.58 -3.98
CA ALA A 413 -24.16 3.91 -4.23
C ALA A 413 -23.52 3.35 -2.95
N THR A 414 -23.61 4.09 -1.85
CA THR A 414 -23.15 3.61 -0.54
C THR A 414 -23.99 2.43 -0.05
N ILE A 415 -25.32 2.45 -0.23
CA ILE A 415 -26.19 1.33 0.19
C ILE A 415 -25.92 0.09 -0.65
N ARG A 416 -25.77 0.24 -1.98
CA ARG A 416 -25.31 -0.84 -2.88
C ARG A 416 -23.99 -1.44 -2.40
N HIS A 417 -23.02 -0.60 -2.07
CA HIS A 417 -21.70 -1.04 -1.58
C HIS A 417 -21.77 -1.76 -0.23
N LEU A 418 -22.67 -1.35 0.68
CA LEU A 418 -22.83 -2.03 1.97
C LEU A 418 -23.61 -3.34 1.84
N ALA A 419 -24.56 -3.42 0.91
CA ALA A 419 -25.37 -4.61 0.63
C ALA A 419 -24.67 -5.65 -0.26
N ASP A 420 -23.59 -5.28 -0.96
CA ASP A 420 -22.78 -6.17 -1.78
C ASP A 420 -21.94 -7.12 -0.90
N ILE A 421 -22.34 -8.39 -0.85
CA ILE A 421 -21.70 -9.44 -0.05
C ILE A 421 -20.45 -10.04 -0.72
N THR A 422 -20.19 -9.70 -1.98
CA THR A 422 -19.07 -10.25 -2.75
C THR A 422 -17.90 -9.27 -2.75
N HIS A 423 -18.16 -8.01 -3.12
CA HIS A 423 -17.12 -6.99 -3.24
C HIS A 423 -17.26 -5.85 -2.22
N GLY A 424 -18.43 -5.72 -1.58
CA GLY A 424 -18.73 -4.65 -0.64
C GLY A 424 -18.02 -4.75 0.70
N HIS A 425 -18.34 -3.80 1.59
CA HIS A 425 -17.67 -3.66 2.88
C HIS A 425 -17.81 -4.90 3.77
N PHE A 426 -18.96 -5.57 3.72
CA PHE A 426 -19.31 -6.75 4.52
C PHE A 426 -19.11 -8.08 3.77
N SER A 427 -18.29 -8.08 2.72
CA SER A 427 -17.83 -9.33 2.09
C SER A 427 -16.96 -10.16 3.03
N GLU A 428 -16.69 -11.42 2.65
CA GLU A 428 -15.80 -12.36 3.37
C GLU A 428 -14.38 -11.82 3.58
N ARG A 429 -14.02 -10.75 2.87
CA ARG A 429 -12.73 -10.06 2.99
C ARG A 429 -12.66 -9.16 4.22
N HIS A 430 -13.80 -8.87 4.88
CA HIS A 430 -13.85 -8.08 6.09
C HIS A 430 -13.38 -8.90 7.30
N PRO A 431 -12.48 -8.38 8.16
CA PRO A 431 -11.92 -9.16 9.28
C PRO A 431 -12.97 -9.68 10.28
N ASP A 432 -14.11 -8.99 10.36
CA ASP A 432 -15.21 -9.33 11.27
C ASP A 432 -16.26 -10.25 10.62
N VAL A 433 -16.11 -10.62 9.34
CA VAL A 433 -17.01 -11.53 8.62
C VAL A 433 -16.26 -12.84 8.32
N PRO A 434 -16.80 -14.02 8.68
CA PRO A 434 -18.05 -14.28 9.40
C PRO A 434 -17.90 -14.24 10.93
N LYS A 435 -16.71 -13.92 11.46
CA LYS A 435 -16.34 -14.12 12.89
C LYS A 435 -17.26 -13.42 13.88
N THR A 436 -17.73 -12.22 13.56
CA THR A 436 -18.55 -11.36 14.43
C THR A 436 -19.94 -11.13 13.85
N VAL A 437 -20.07 -11.05 12.53
CA VAL A 437 -21.34 -10.85 11.83
C VAL A 437 -21.35 -11.70 10.56
N LYS A 438 -22.47 -12.35 10.24
CA LYS A 438 -22.62 -13.05 8.96
C LYS A 438 -22.95 -12.06 7.84
N LYS A 439 -22.41 -12.30 6.63
CA LYS A 439 -22.59 -11.40 5.48
C LYS A 439 -24.06 -11.15 5.12
N ASP A 440 -24.89 -12.19 5.19
CA ASP A 440 -26.32 -12.10 4.85
C ASP A 440 -27.11 -11.33 5.93
N GLU A 441 -26.85 -11.60 7.21
CA GLU A 441 -27.45 -10.87 8.33
C GLU A 441 -27.09 -9.37 8.28
N ALA A 442 -25.83 -9.04 7.93
CA ALA A 442 -25.43 -7.65 7.73
C ALA A 442 -26.22 -6.98 6.60
N ARG A 443 -26.32 -7.65 5.44
CA ARG A 443 -27.06 -7.17 4.27
C ARG A 443 -28.53 -6.92 4.61
N GLU A 444 -29.21 -7.88 5.24
CA GLU A 444 -30.61 -7.75 5.64
C GLU A 444 -30.83 -6.57 6.59
N HIS A 445 -29.99 -6.43 7.62
CA HIS A 445 -30.07 -5.29 8.54
C HIS A 445 -29.87 -3.93 7.86
N ILE A 446 -28.96 -3.85 6.88
CA ILE A 446 -28.73 -2.62 6.12
C ILE A 446 -29.97 -2.26 5.30
N LEU A 447 -30.51 -3.22 4.56
CA LEU A 447 -31.67 -3.00 3.70
C LEU A 447 -32.92 -2.67 4.50
N GLU A 448 -33.16 -3.39 5.60
CA GLU A 448 -34.27 -3.13 6.52
C GLU A 448 -34.16 -1.73 7.14
N ALA A 449 -32.96 -1.36 7.58
CA ALA A 449 -32.74 -0.04 8.14
C ALA A 449 -32.91 1.06 7.08
N ALA A 450 -32.46 0.85 5.84
CA ALA A 450 -32.60 1.78 4.72
C ALA A 450 -34.07 2.01 4.32
N LYS A 451 -34.88 0.96 4.42
CA LYS A 451 -36.30 1.00 4.08
C LYS A 451 -37.15 1.59 5.19
N ASN A 452 -36.90 1.21 6.44
CA ASN A 452 -37.87 1.43 7.52
C ASN A 452 -37.39 2.32 8.66
N THR A 453 -36.07 2.42 8.87
CA THR A 453 -35.53 3.02 10.10
C THR A 453 -35.04 4.45 9.91
N VAL A 454 -34.56 4.81 8.73
CA VAL A 454 -33.84 6.07 8.53
C VAL A 454 -34.54 7.00 7.57
N PHE A 455 -34.19 8.28 7.66
CA PHE A 455 -34.92 9.35 7.02
C PHE A 455 -36.43 9.27 7.29
N SER A 456 -36.80 8.83 8.48
CA SER A 456 -38.18 8.92 8.95
C SER A 456 -38.49 10.39 9.26
N PRO A 457 -39.74 10.86 9.09
CA PRO A 457 -40.12 12.21 9.48
C PRO A 457 -39.72 12.52 10.93
N GLY A 458 -39.10 13.67 11.14
CA GLY A 458 -38.57 14.11 12.42
C GLY A 458 -37.19 13.55 12.81
N ASP A 459 -36.61 12.63 12.02
CA ASP A 459 -35.22 12.21 12.21
C ASP A 459 -34.27 13.40 12.04
N LEU A 460 -33.24 13.46 12.90
CA LEU A 460 -32.15 14.40 12.78
C LEU A 460 -30.91 13.71 12.20
N VAL A 461 -30.30 14.34 11.20
CA VAL A 461 -29.11 13.87 10.48
C VAL A 461 -28.08 14.98 10.37
N TRP A 462 -26.83 14.61 10.06
CA TRP A 462 -25.83 15.60 9.65
C TRP A 462 -25.84 15.77 8.16
N VAL A 463 -25.57 16.99 7.70
CA VAL A 463 -25.25 17.27 6.31
C VAL A 463 -23.99 18.13 6.24
N GLU A 464 -23.24 17.96 5.17
CA GLU A 464 -22.21 18.91 4.76
C GLU A 464 -22.85 19.91 3.79
N TRP A 465 -22.72 21.19 4.10
CA TRP A 465 -23.37 22.32 3.45
C TRP A 465 -22.32 23.20 2.78
N ASP A 466 -22.39 23.35 1.46
CA ASP A 466 -21.58 24.33 0.73
C ASP A 466 -22.21 25.72 0.89
N THR A 467 -21.50 26.62 1.57
CA THR A 467 -21.97 28.00 1.80
C THR A 467 -21.96 28.88 0.55
N LYS A 468 -21.19 28.51 -0.47
CA LYS A 468 -21.06 29.26 -1.73
C LYS A 468 -22.08 28.79 -2.77
N LYS A 469 -22.26 27.47 -2.89
CA LYS A 469 -23.26 26.87 -3.80
C LYS A 469 -24.66 26.76 -3.18
N GLU A 470 -24.78 27.03 -1.88
CA GLU A 470 -26.00 26.88 -1.10
C GLU A 470 -26.71 25.52 -1.29
N CYS A 471 -25.95 24.43 -1.20
CA CYS A 471 -26.51 23.10 -1.34
C CYS A 471 -25.85 22.09 -0.39
N ILE A 472 -26.53 20.96 -0.22
CA ILE A 472 -26.01 19.81 0.51
C ILE A 472 -25.02 19.07 -0.40
N THR A 473 -23.86 18.68 0.13
CA THR A 473 -22.81 17.96 -0.61
C THR A 473 -22.66 16.51 -0.17
N SER A 474 -23.00 16.22 1.09
CA SER A 474 -23.06 14.87 1.64
C SER A 474 -23.94 14.85 2.88
N LEU A 475 -24.37 13.65 3.31
CA LEU A 475 -25.27 13.49 4.45
C LEU A 475 -24.91 12.30 5.35
N GLY A 476 -25.35 12.33 6.60
CA GLY A 476 -24.98 11.37 7.62
C GLY A 476 -26.12 10.38 7.88
N TRP A 477 -25.88 9.11 7.56
CA TRP A 477 -26.69 8.00 8.10
C TRP A 477 -25.80 6.97 8.83
N HIS A 478 -24.75 6.50 8.17
CA HIS A 478 -23.84 5.54 8.77
C HIS A 478 -22.56 6.24 9.23
N TYR A 479 -22.40 6.47 10.54
CA TYR A 479 -21.16 7.06 11.05
C TYR A 479 -20.04 6.03 11.27
N TYR A 480 -20.38 4.77 11.49
CA TYR A 480 -19.39 3.69 11.53
C TYR A 480 -18.88 3.32 10.15
N TYR A 481 -19.76 3.38 9.15
CA TYR A 481 -19.45 2.98 7.79
C TYR A 481 -19.09 4.21 6.97
N ARG A 482 -18.17 4.02 6.03
CA ARG A 482 -17.65 5.11 5.24
C ARG A 482 -18.53 5.23 3.98
N TRP A 483 -18.74 6.45 3.51
CA TRP A 483 -19.35 6.74 2.21
C TRP A 483 -18.49 6.12 1.11
N ALA A 484 -19.09 5.43 0.15
CA ALA A 484 -18.31 4.94 -0.99
C ALA A 484 -17.58 6.14 -1.64
N TYR A 485 -16.30 5.97 -1.96
CA TYR A 485 -15.66 6.95 -2.86
C TYR A 485 -16.39 6.91 -4.21
N THR A 486 -16.28 7.99 -4.98
CA THR A 486 -16.84 8.03 -6.33
C THR A 486 -16.23 6.92 -7.16
N ASP A 487 -14.92 6.70 -7.06
CA ASP A 487 -14.22 5.65 -7.77
C ASP A 487 -13.74 4.51 -6.87
N THR A 488 -13.31 3.42 -7.50
CA THR A 488 -12.62 2.30 -6.87
C THR A 488 -11.25 2.04 -7.52
N VAL A 489 -10.57 0.97 -7.11
CA VAL A 489 -9.32 0.56 -7.78
C VAL A 489 -9.54 0.24 -9.23
N ARG A 490 -10.65 -0.42 -9.61
CA ARG A 490 -10.87 -0.83 -11.00
C ARG A 490 -11.87 0.02 -11.75
N TRP A 491 -12.74 0.75 -11.06
CA TRP A 491 -13.81 1.49 -11.71
C TRP A 491 -13.68 2.98 -11.46
N LYS A 492 -13.94 3.78 -12.50
CA LYS A 492 -14.22 5.21 -12.41
C LYS A 492 -15.72 5.43 -12.46
N SER A 493 -16.24 6.30 -11.62
CA SER A 493 -17.64 6.74 -11.73
C SER A 493 -17.76 7.77 -12.87
N GLY A 494 -18.73 7.54 -13.76
CA GLY A 494 -19.27 8.52 -14.69
C GLY A 494 -20.71 8.85 -14.31
N THR A 495 -21.26 9.92 -14.89
CA THR A 495 -22.65 10.36 -14.66
C THR A 495 -23.68 9.32 -15.05
N ASP A 496 -23.36 8.43 -16.01
CA ASP A 496 -24.34 7.48 -16.54
C ASP A 496 -23.86 6.02 -16.55
N GLU A 497 -22.53 5.76 -16.53
CA GLU A 497 -21.98 4.39 -16.50
C GLU A 497 -20.61 4.31 -15.77
N ARG A 498 -20.36 3.16 -15.11
CA ARG A 498 -19.04 2.83 -14.54
C ARG A 498 -18.04 2.61 -15.68
N ARG A 499 -16.95 3.37 -15.71
CA ARG A 499 -15.87 3.20 -16.69
C ARG A 499 -14.73 2.38 -16.10
N GLU A 500 -14.15 1.52 -16.91
CA GLU A 500 -12.97 0.74 -16.54
C GLU A 500 -11.75 1.65 -16.34
N ARG A 501 -10.97 1.40 -15.29
CA ARG A 501 -9.67 2.07 -15.13
C ARG A 501 -8.67 1.53 -16.13
N ARG A 502 -7.95 2.47 -16.74
CA ARG A 502 -6.89 2.22 -17.70
C ARG A 502 -5.87 1.22 -17.15
N GLY A 503 -5.62 0.16 -17.93
CA GLY A 503 -4.55 -0.80 -17.67
C GLY A 503 -4.85 -1.86 -16.60
N LEU A 504 -6.12 -2.08 -16.25
CA LEU A 504 -6.54 -3.13 -15.32
C LEU A 504 -7.49 -4.16 -15.92
N PHE A 505 -7.86 -3.94 -17.19
CA PHE A 505 -8.79 -4.75 -17.96
C PHE A 505 -8.12 -5.17 -19.27
N PRO A 506 -8.60 -6.25 -19.90
CA PRO A 506 -8.22 -6.60 -21.26
C PRO A 506 -8.37 -5.40 -22.20
N GLN A 507 -7.45 -5.21 -23.13
CA GLN A 507 -7.58 -4.22 -24.18
C GLN A 507 -8.70 -4.63 -25.14
N PRO A 508 -9.40 -3.68 -25.80
CA PRO A 508 -10.47 -4.01 -26.74
C PRO A 508 -10.07 -5.04 -27.80
N LYS A 509 -8.86 -4.91 -28.36
CA LYS A 509 -8.32 -5.86 -29.35
C LYS A 509 -8.02 -7.27 -28.80
N GLU A 510 -7.87 -7.40 -27.48
CA GLU A 510 -7.73 -8.70 -26.81
C GLU A 510 -9.08 -9.40 -26.63
N LEU A 511 -10.19 -8.65 -26.64
CA LEU A 511 -11.55 -9.16 -26.55
C LEU A 511 -12.15 -9.46 -27.93
N GLU A 512 -11.68 -8.77 -28.97
CA GLU A 512 -12.05 -9.08 -30.35
C GLU A 512 -11.54 -10.46 -30.75
N LYS A 513 -12.42 -11.26 -31.37
CA LYS A 513 -12.09 -12.60 -31.88
C LYS A 513 -11.92 -12.61 -33.39
N ASP A 514 -11.06 -13.48 -33.89
CA ASP A 514 -10.94 -13.84 -35.30
C ASP A 514 -11.98 -14.91 -35.70
N GLU A 515 -11.92 -15.35 -36.95
CA GLU A 515 -12.82 -16.37 -37.52
C GLU A 515 -12.73 -17.74 -36.80
N ASN A 516 -11.64 -17.99 -36.07
CA ASN A 516 -11.39 -19.21 -35.31
C ASN A 516 -11.70 -19.07 -33.81
N GLY A 517 -12.28 -17.94 -33.40
CA GLY A 517 -12.58 -17.62 -32.00
C GLY A 517 -11.37 -17.20 -31.17
N ALA A 518 -10.19 -17.05 -31.77
CA ALA A 518 -8.98 -16.61 -31.09
C ALA A 518 -8.92 -15.09 -30.94
N PRO A 519 -8.26 -14.55 -29.92
CA PRO A 519 -8.11 -13.11 -29.76
C PRO A 519 -7.30 -12.51 -30.91
N LYS A 520 -7.74 -11.38 -31.48
CA LYS A 520 -7.04 -10.75 -32.62
C LYS A 520 -5.66 -10.19 -32.27
N ALA A 521 -5.47 -9.77 -31.02
CA ALA A 521 -4.19 -9.27 -30.55
C ALA A 521 -4.00 -9.53 -29.05
N LEU A 522 -2.75 -9.48 -28.59
CA LEU A 522 -2.35 -9.62 -27.20
C LEU A 522 -1.37 -8.53 -26.78
N SER A 523 -1.53 -8.05 -25.55
CA SER A 523 -0.50 -7.27 -24.86
C SER A 523 0.76 -8.11 -24.64
N ALA A 524 1.93 -7.47 -24.57
CA ALA A 524 3.22 -8.14 -24.55
C ALA A 524 3.35 -9.23 -23.46
N VAL A 525 2.83 -8.98 -22.26
CA VAL A 525 2.88 -9.95 -21.15
C VAL A 525 2.03 -11.19 -21.45
N ARG A 526 0.80 -11.01 -21.95
CA ARG A 526 -0.07 -12.14 -22.32
C ARG A 526 0.47 -12.89 -23.54
N HIS A 527 1.10 -12.17 -24.47
CA HIS A 527 1.75 -12.71 -25.66
C HIS A 527 2.97 -13.62 -25.35
N LEU A 528 3.63 -13.41 -24.21
CA LEU A 528 4.82 -14.15 -23.81
C LEU A 528 4.53 -15.26 -22.80
N PHE A 529 3.64 -15.00 -21.83
CA PHE A 529 3.41 -15.88 -20.69
C PHE A 529 2.03 -16.54 -20.64
N GLY A 530 1.13 -16.19 -21.56
CA GLY A 530 -0.26 -16.60 -21.53
C GLY A 530 -1.08 -15.92 -20.42
N TYR A 531 -2.29 -16.43 -20.21
CA TYR A 531 -3.24 -15.89 -19.23
C TYR A 531 -2.96 -16.39 -17.83
N THR A 532 -3.40 -15.62 -16.84
CA THR A 532 -3.31 -15.99 -15.43
C THR A 532 -4.54 -16.75 -14.93
N GLY A 533 -5.60 -16.91 -15.76
CA GLY A 533 -6.72 -17.85 -15.59
C GLY A 533 -7.70 -17.58 -14.43
N ASP A 534 -7.32 -16.75 -13.46
CA ASP A 534 -7.97 -16.68 -12.15
C ASP A 534 -8.46 -15.28 -11.77
N ASN A 535 -8.50 -14.33 -12.71
CA ASN A 535 -8.83 -12.94 -12.39
C ASN A 535 -9.65 -12.22 -13.48
N GLU A 536 -10.43 -11.23 -13.03
CA GLU A 536 -11.21 -10.34 -13.89
C GLU A 536 -10.34 -9.53 -14.88
N GLY A 537 -9.02 -9.44 -14.66
CA GLY A 537 -8.09 -8.82 -15.60
C GLY A 537 -7.81 -9.66 -16.84
N CYS A 538 -8.20 -10.94 -16.86
CA CYS A 538 -8.07 -11.84 -18.01
C CYS A 538 -9.39 -12.54 -18.41
N LYS A 539 -10.48 -12.22 -17.73
CA LYS A 539 -11.79 -12.84 -17.93
C LYS A 539 -12.26 -12.66 -19.38
N ASN A 540 -12.85 -13.71 -19.97
CA ASN A 540 -13.40 -13.76 -21.33
C ASN A 540 -12.37 -13.67 -22.48
N ILE A 541 -11.07 -13.57 -22.21
CA ILE A 541 -10.07 -13.62 -23.28
C ILE A 541 -9.88 -15.06 -23.73
N GLY A 542 -10.12 -15.34 -25.01
CA GLY A 542 -9.93 -16.68 -25.59
C GLY A 542 -10.97 -17.73 -25.18
N GLU A 543 -12.00 -17.34 -24.42
CA GLU A 543 -13.18 -18.17 -24.12
C GLU A 543 -14.14 -18.19 -25.33
N PRO A 544 -14.89 -19.29 -25.61
CA PRO A 544 -15.93 -19.31 -26.65
C PRO A 544 -17.15 -18.42 -26.29
N LYS A 545 -18.04 -18.05 -27.24
CA LYS A 545 -19.26 -17.28 -26.90
C LYS A 545 -20.28 -18.15 -26.15
N GLU A 546 -21.13 -17.55 -25.32
CA GLU A 546 -22.27 -18.26 -24.71
C GLU A 546 -23.24 -18.83 -25.76
N GLU A 547 -23.40 -18.14 -26.89
CA GLU A 547 -24.23 -18.56 -28.03
C GLU A 547 -23.65 -19.79 -28.77
N ASP A 548 -22.35 -20.03 -28.62
CA ASP A 548 -21.65 -21.22 -29.12
C ASP A 548 -21.70 -22.38 -28.11
N HIS A 549 -22.43 -22.25 -27.00
CA HIS A 549 -22.81 -23.38 -26.16
C HIS A 549 -23.95 -24.15 -26.85
N PRO A 550 -23.70 -25.33 -27.44
CA PRO A 550 -24.82 -26.17 -27.86
C PRO A 550 -25.64 -26.51 -26.62
N GLN A 551 -26.94 -26.22 -26.67
CA GLN A 551 -27.91 -26.85 -25.79
C GLN A 551 -27.64 -28.36 -25.82
N PRO A 552 -27.54 -29.06 -24.67
CA PRO A 552 -27.26 -30.49 -24.67
C PRO A 552 -28.37 -31.21 -25.45
N SER A 553 -28.07 -31.64 -26.67
CA SER A 553 -29.01 -32.48 -27.42
C SER A 553 -29.02 -33.85 -26.75
N GLU A 554 -30.19 -34.31 -26.32
CA GLU A 554 -30.38 -35.53 -25.52
C GLU A 554 -29.86 -36.84 -26.18
N ASN A 555 -29.40 -36.81 -27.44
CA ASN A 555 -29.11 -38.03 -28.21
C ASN A 555 -27.74 -38.12 -28.93
N SER A 556 -26.72 -37.32 -28.59
CA SER A 556 -25.39 -37.47 -29.22
C SER A 556 -24.34 -38.07 -28.28
N SER A 557 -24.32 -39.40 -28.16
CA SER A 557 -23.32 -40.19 -27.44
C SER A 557 -22.03 -40.48 -28.22
N LYS A 558 -21.64 -39.61 -29.18
CA LYS A 558 -20.40 -39.78 -29.93
C LYS A 558 -19.63 -38.46 -29.99
N ASN A 559 -18.64 -38.37 -29.09
CA ASN A 559 -17.54 -37.40 -29.02
C ASN A 559 -17.83 -36.01 -29.61
N PRO A 560 -18.27 -35.02 -28.78
CA PRO A 560 -18.28 -33.63 -29.24
C PRO A 560 -16.86 -33.25 -29.70
N MET A 561 -16.78 -32.62 -30.87
CA MET A 561 -15.56 -32.08 -31.44
C MET A 561 -14.83 -31.23 -30.39
N PRO A 562 -13.49 -31.36 -30.20
CA PRO A 562 -12.81 -30.67 -29.13
C PRO A 562 -12.98 -29.16 -29.29
N ARG A 563 -13.60 -28.53 -28.29
CA ARG A 563 -13.74 -27.08 -28.19
C ARG A 563 -12.34 -26.46 -28.28
N LYS A 564 -12.11 -25.49 -29.17
CA LYS A 564 -10.85 -24.74 -29.19
C LYS A 564 -10.86 -23.73 -28.04
N ASP A 565 -10.48 -24.22 -26.87
CA ASP A 565 -10.17 -23.36 -25.73
C ASP A 565 -8.79 -22.72 -25.95
N HIS A 566 -8.78 -21.43 -26.28
CA HIS A 566 -7.54 -20.69 -26.53
C HIS A 566 -6.87 -20.19 -25.24
N THR A 567 -7.44 -20.49 -24.06
CA THR A 567 -6.90 -20.05 -22.76
C THR A 567 -5.61 -20.77 -22.37
N GLN A 568 -5.33 -21.96 -22.91
CA GLN A 568 -4.12 -22.74 -22.58
C GLN A 568 -2.95 -22.52 -23.56
N LEU A 569 -3.18 -21.91 -24.72
CA LEU A 569 -2.26 -21.98 -25.87
C LEU A 569 -1.23 -20.84 -25.96
N MET A 570 -1.15 -19.94 -24.97
CA MET A 570 -0.56 -18.60 -25.13
C MET A 570 0.79 -18.32 -24.42
N GLY A 571 1.50 -19.34 -23.92
CA GLY A 571 2.81 -19.16 -23.27
C GLY A 571 3.99 -19.60 -24.15
N ARG A 572 4.87 -18.67 -24.54
CA ARG A 572 6.09 -18.94 -25.34
C ARG A 572 7.38 -18.98 -24.51
N ILE A 573 7.28 -18.74 -23.20
CA ILE A 573 8.39 -18.77 -22.24
C ILE A 573 8.12 -19.79 -21.13
N SER A 574 9.12 -20.61 -20.84
CA SER A 574 9.15 -21.51 -19.70
C SER A 574 10.39 -21.26 -18.86
N VAL A 575 10.22 -21.08 -17.55
CA VAL A 575 11.32 -20.87 -16.59
C VAL A 575 11.42 -22.09 -15.70
N ASN A 576 12.59 -22.74 -15.64
CA ASN A 576 12.79 -23.83 -14.68
C ASN A 576 13.11 -23.28 -13.29
N SER A 577 13.13 -24.16 -12.29
CA SER A 577 13.58 -23.78 -10.95
C SER A 577 15.09 -23.48 -10.94
N ALA A 578 15.50 -22.47 -10.17
CA ALA A 578 16.91 -22.22 -9.93
C ALA A 578 17.44 -23.14 -8.82
N LEU A 579 18.64 -23.66 -9.02
CA LEU A 579 19.35 -24.47 -8.04
C LEU A 579 20.54 -23.69 -7.48
N GLU A 580 20.67 -23.69 -6.16
CA GLU A 580 21.83 -23.13 -5.46
C GLU A 580 23.11 -23.87 -5.86
N ILE A 581 24.17 -23.11 -6.16
CA ILE A 581 25.52 -23.64 -6.29
C ILE A 581 26.11 -23.72 -4.88
N VAL A 582 26.39 -24.94 -4.42
CA VAL A 582 26.97 -25.19 -3.09
C VAL A 582 28.38 -25.73 -3.26
N GLY A 583 29.37 -25.03 -2.70
CA GLY A 583 30.77 -25.46 -2.71
C GLY A 583 31.00 -26.65 -1.79
N GLU A 584 32.04 -27.46 -2.06
CA GLU A 584 32.39 -28.63 -1.23
C GLU A 584 32.73 -28.28 0.22
N SER A 585 33.23 -27.06 0.48
CA SER A 585 33.53 -26.56 1.82
C SER A 585 32.37 -25.83 2.51
N ASP A 586 31.28 -25.52 1.81
CA ASP A 586 30.18 -24.74 2.39
C ASP A 586 29.48 -25.51 3.52
N THR A 587 29.38 -24.88 4.70
CA THR A 587 28.59 -25.32 5.86
C THR A 587 27.18 -24.71 5.85
N GLU A 588 26.28 -25.16 6.74
CA GLU A 588 24.95 -24.53 6.87
C GLU A 588 25.06 -23.12 7.46
N GLU A 589 25.98 -22.92 8.41
CA GLU A 589 26.27 -21.63 9.01
C GLU A 589 26.79 -20.63 7.99
N ASP A 590 27.56 -21.05 6.98
CA ASP A 590 28.03 -20.17 5.91
C ASP A 590 26.88 -19.74 4.98
N ARG A 591 25.86 -20.60 4.84
CA ARG A 591 24.80 -20.45 3.84
C ARG A 591 23.57 -19.73 4.37
N PHE A 592 23.24 -19.91 5.64
CA PHE A 592 21.96 -19.51 6.19
C PHE A 592 22.09 -18.53 7.36
N LEU A 593 21.08 -17.67 7.49
CA LEU A 593 20.86 -16.89 8.69
C LEU A 593 20.29 -17.77 9.81
N PRO A 594 20.56 -17.42 11.08
CA PRO A 594 19.86 -18.04 12.21
C PRO A 594 18.35 -17.76 12.13
N PRO A 595 17.51 -18.51 12.87
CA PRO A 595 16.09 -18.24 12.95
C PRO A 595 15.81 -16.78 13.29
N THR A 596 15.11 -16.09 12.38
CA THR A 596 14.94 -14.64 12.43
C THR A 596 13.46 -14.29 12.57
N PHE A 597 13.08 -13.64 13.67
CA PHE A 597 11.74 -13.06 13.80
C PHE A 597 11.70 -11.76 13.01
N LEU A 598 11.02 -11.78 11.86
CA LEU A 598 10.88 -10.57 11.04
C LEU A 598 10.03 -9.54 11.77
N LYS A 599 10.35 -8.27 11.55
CA LYS A 599 9.54 -7.15 12.02
C LYS A 599 8.14 -7.19 11.41
N GLU A 600 7.14 -6.79 12.18
CA GLU A 600 5.76 -6.69 11.67
C GLU A 600 5.71 -5.76 10.44
N LEU A 601 5.21 -6.31 9.34
CA LEU A 601 4.97 -5.56 8.11
C LEU A 601 3.63 -4.83 8.20
N GLY A 602 3.68 -3.52 8.38
CA GLY A 602 2.52 -2.68 8.16
C GLY A 602 2.24 -2.57 6.66
N MET A 603 1.38 -3.41 6.10
CA MET A 603 0.93 -3.20 4.72
C MET A 603 0.03 -1.95 4.68
N PRO A 604 0.40 -0.88 3.97
CA PRO A 604 -0.52 0.21 3.73
C PRO A 604 -1.68 -0.41 2.97
N ARG A 605 -2.84 -0.42 3.63
CA ARG A 605 -4.07 -0.86 3.01
C ARG A 605 -4.25 -0.03 1.75
N PRO A 606 -4.83 -0.55 0.68
CA PRO A 606 -5.04 0.24 -0.52
C PRO A 606 -5.82 1.56 -0.34
N SER A 607 -6.47 1.76 0.82
CA SER A 607 -6.98 3.07 1.29
C SER A 607 -5.90 4.10 1.66
N ALA A 608 -4.62 3.75 1.60
CA ALA A 608 -3.46 4.62 1.75
C ALA A 608 -3.18 5.28 0.39
N VAL A 609 -4.12 6.13 0.00
CA VAL A 609 -4.15 6.83 -1.29
C VAL A 609 -2.86 7.61 -1.55
N GLU A 610 -2.19 8.08 -0.50
CA GLU A 610 -0.89 8.75 -0.53
C GLU A 610 0.23 7.94 -1.18
N HIS A 611 0.04 6.62 -1.32
CA HIS A 611 0.98 5.74 -2.01
C HIS A 611 0.42 5.19 -3.32
N TYR A 612 -0.84 4.75 -3.35
CA TYR A 612 -1.39 4.01 -4.49
C TYR A 612 -1.96 4.91 -5.59
N LEU A 613 -2.23 6.19 -5.31
CA LEU A 613 -2.63 7.17 -6.31
C LEU A 613 -1.48 8.12 -6.63
N LYS A 614 -1.46 8.63 -7.86
CA LYS A 614 -0.58 9.73 -8.25
C LYS A 614 -0.92 10.94 -7.39
N GLN A 615 -0.01 11.29 -6.48
CA GLN A 615 -0.10 12.49 -5.68
C GLN A 615 0.59 13.62 -6.47
N PRO A 616 -0.11 14.70 -6.86
CA PRO A 616 0.56 15.88 -7.40
C PRO A 616 1.51 16.39 -6.31
N TYR A 617 2.79 16.57 -6.66
CA TYR A 617 3.90 16.90 -5.75
C TYR A 617 3.44 17.62 -4.47
N ASN A 618 3.33 16.84 -3.39
CA ASN A 618 2.99 17.32 -2.06
C ASN A 618 4.14 18.25 -1.64
N PRO A 619 3.90 19.55 -1.39
CA PRO A 619 2.90 19.98 -0.41
C PRO A 619 1.90 21.02 -0.94
N LYS A 620 1.71 21.14 -2.26
CA LYS A 620 0.80 22.16 -2.80
C LYS A 620 -0.66 21.77 -2.50
N LYS A 621 -1.44 22.74 -2.02
CA LYS A 621 -2.89 22.62 -1.86
C LYS A 621 -3.52 22.22 -3.20
N ARG A 622 -4.58 21.42 -3.17
CA ARG A 622 -5.38 21.15 -4.38
C ARG A 622 -5.92 22.47 -4.92
N PRO A 623 -6.16 22.59 -6.24
CA PRO A 623 -6.77 23.80 -6.81
C PRO A 623 -8.14 24.14 -6.20
N SER A 624 -8.87 23.13 -5.69
CA SER A 624 -10.23 23.26 -5.16
C SER A 624 -10.30 23.63 -3.67
N ASP A 625 -9.27 23.31 -2.89
CA ASP A 625 -9.29 23.39 -1.42
C ASP A 625 -7.90 23.19 -0.79
N GLN A 626 -7.82 23.34 0.54
CA GLN A 626 -6.57 23.21 1.27
C GLN A 626 -6.09 21.77 1.47
N ALA A 627 -6.84 20.75 1.05
CA ALA A 627 -6.36 19.38 1.16
C ALA A 627 -5.15 19.17 0.24
N THR A 628 -4.34 18.18 0.57
CA THR A 628 -3.08 17.92 -0.16
C THR A 628 -3.00 16.50 -0.71
N LEU A 629 -3.95 15.62 -0.35
CA LEU A 629 -4.01 14.27 -0.90
C LEU A 629 -5.07 14.20 -1.99
N VAL A 630 -4.73 13.50 -3.06
CA VAL A 630 -5.69 13.01 -4.04
C VAL A 630 -6.21 11.66 -3.57
N THR A 631 -7.51 11.47 -3.65
CA THR A 631 -8.23 10.26 -3.21
C THR A 631 -8.95 9.61 -4.39
N TYR A 632 -9.71 8.55 -4.15
CA TYR A 632 -10.59 7.95 -5.17
C TYR A 632 -11.85 8.80 -5.44
N GLY A 633 -11.82 10.10 -5.10
CA GLY A 633 -12.95 11.02 -5.22
C GLY A 633 -13.86 10.92 -4.02
N ASP A 634 -13.76 11.88 -3.11
CA ASP A 634 -14.53 11.81 -1.88
C ASP A 634 -16.00 12.16 -2.17
N VAL A 635 -16.31 13.31 -2.73
CA VAL A 635 -17.71 13.74 -2.98
C VAL A 635 -17.98 13.88 -4.48
N THR A 636 -19.04 13.23 -4.95
CA THR A 636 -19.54 13.30 -6.34
C THR A 636 -19.79 14.75 -6.76
N GLY A 637 -19.24 15.16 -7.90
CA GLY A 637 -19.39 16.53 -8.43
C GLY A 637 -18.55 17.60 -7.72
N TYR A 638 -17.69 17.22 -6.78
CA TYR A 638 -16.80 18.13 -6.05
C TYR A 638 -15.33 17.71 -6.14
N ASP A 639 -15.05 16.41 -6.01
CA ASP A 639 -13.71 15.87 -5.99
C ASP A 639 -13.41 15.10 -7.28
N ALA A 640 -12.35 15.51 -8.00
CA ALA A 640 -11.83 14.71 -9.10
C ALA A 640 -11.06 13.50 -8.53
N PRO A 641 -11.43 12.27 -8.89
CA PRO A 641 -10.71 11.09 -8.44
C PRO A 641 -9.32 11.00 -9.07
N GLY A 642 -8.36 10.47 -8.31
CA GLY A 642 -6.98 10.33 -8.76
C GLY A 642 -6.73 9.15 -9.70
N GLU A 643 -5.63 9.21 -10.45
CA GLU A 643 -5.10 8.08 -11.21
C GLU A 643 -4.23 7.16 -10.34
N LEU A 644 -4.16 5.89 -10.71
CA LEU A 644 -3.26 4.93 -10.05
C LEU A 644 -1.79 5.30 -10.28
N ALA A 645 -0.97 5.09 -9.24
CA ALA A 645 0.48 5.32 -9.30
C ALA A 645 1.19 4.38 -10.29
N GLY A 646 0.67 3.16 -10.47
CA GLY A 646 1.17 2.18 -11.45
C GLY A 646 1.59 0.86 -10.80
N ARG A 647 2.66 0.24 -11.29
CA ARG A 647 3.20 -1.04 -10.80
C ARG A 647 4.11 -0.84 -9.61
N LYS A 648 3.82 -1.51 -8.50
CA LYS A 648 4.61 -1.41 -7.26
C LYS A 648 5.93 -2.19 -7.37
N PHE A 649 7.03 -1.55 -6.97
CA PHE A 649 8.36 -2.16 -6.86
C PHE A 649 9.01 -1.83 -5.51
N TYR A 650 9.56 -2.84 -4.85
CA TYR A 650 10.33 -2.62 -3.62
C TYR A 650 11.72 -2.08 -3.94
N LEU A 651 12.19 -1.12 -3.15
CA LEU A 651 13.47 -0.47 -3.38
C LEU A 651 14.60 -1.23 -2.68
N ASP A 652 15.79 -1.19 -3.27
CA ASP A 652 16.98 -1.75 -2.63
C ASP A 652 17.44 -0.87 -1.45
N ARG A 653 17.50 -1.47 -0.26
CA ARG A 653 17.84 -0.75 0.97
C ARG A 653 19.30 -1.00 1.32
N LYS A 654 20.07 0.08 1.49
CA LYS A 654 21.48 0.00 1.90
C LYS A 654 21.66 -0.69 3.26
N ASP A 655 20.74 -0.46 4.19
CA ASP A 655 20.81 -1.03 5.53
C ASP A 655 20.60 -2.56 5.50
N ALA A 656 19.80 -3.11 4.58
CA ALA A 656 19.59 -4.55 4.43
C ALA A 656 20.83 -5.37 4.03
N GLU A 657 21.87 -4.72 3.51
CA GLU A 657 23.10 -5.40 3.07
C GLU A 657 24.15 -5.51 4.18
N ASN A 658 24.28 -4.48 5.02
CA ASN A 658 25.42 -4.28 5.93
C ASN A 658 25.05 -3.59 7.26
N ALA A 659 23.79 -3.61 7.70
CA ALA A 659 23.43 -2.98 8.97
C ALA A 659 24.02 -3.74 10.16
N GLU A 660 24.65 -2.98 11.07
CA GLU A 660 25.00 -3.44 12.42
C GLU A 660 23.75 -3.68 13.28
N ASP A 661 22.68 -2.91 13.02
CA ASP A 661 21.45 -2.88 13.83
C ASP A 661 20.31 -3.77 13.30
N GLU A 662 20.54 -4.56 12.25
CA GLU A 662 19.59 -5.51 11.64
C GLU A 662 18.11 -5.02 11.60
N PRO A 663 17.80 -3.90 10.91
CA PRO A 663 16.51 -3.20 11.01
C PRO A 663 15.28 -3.97 10.50
N TRP A 664 15.48 -5.17 9.96
CA TRP A 664 14.46 -6.10 9.48
C TRP A 664 13.95 -7.06 10.56
N GLU A 665 14.67 -7.25 11.67
CA GLU A 665 14.28 -8.18 12.74
C GLU A 665 13.63 -7.49 13.95
N ASP A 666 12.88 -8.28 14.72
CA ASP A 666 12.31 -7.90 16.00
C ASP A 666 12.16 -9.17 16.88
N HIS A 667 13.14 -9.43 17.74
CA HIS A 667 13.14 -10.58 18.65
C HIS A 667 12.38 -10.34 19.97
N SER A 668 11.62 -9.24 20.10
CA SER A 668 10.86 -8.94 21.32
C SER A 668 9.82 -10.02 21.63
N GLU A 669 9.47 -10.20 22.92
CA GLU A 669 8.42 -11.15 23.32
C GLU A 669 7.07 -10.78 22.70
N ALA A 670 6.78 -9.47 22.60
CA ALA A 670 5.60 -8.98 21.90
C ALA A 670 5.59 -9.43 20.43
N ASN A 671 6.72 -9.39 19.74
CA ASN A 671 6.78 -9.88 18.37
C ASN A 671 6.67 -11.40 18.28
N ARG A 672 7.40 -12.14 19.13
CA ARG A 672 7.36 -13.60 19.20
C ARG A 672 5.97 -14.16 19.45
N LEU A 673 5.13 -13.46 20.22
CA LEU A 673 3.77 -13.87 20.58
C LEU A 673 2.65 -13.26 19.72
N ASN A 674 2.97 -12.50 18.67
CA ASN A 674 1.96 -12.03 17.71
C ASN A 674 1.82 -12.98 16.51
N ASP A 675 0.71 -12.89 15.79
CA ASP A 675 0.42 -13.65 14.56
C ASP A 675 0.66 -12.85 13.28
N ARG A 676 1.15 -11.60 13.40
CA ARG A 676 1.30 -10.64 12.30
C ARG A 676 2.71 -10.61 11.71
N SER A 677 3.70 -11.13 12.44
CA SER A 677 5.06 -11.33 11.94
C SER A 677 5.34 -12.78 11.57
N THR A 678 6.32 -12.94 10.69
CA THR A 678 6.78 -14.23 10.21
C THR A 678 8.12 -14.60 10.87
N LEU A 679 8.25 -15.85 11.27
CA LEU A 679 9.53 -16.48 11.61
C LEU A 679 10.18 -16.99 10.32
N ALA A 680 11.34 -16.45 9.97
CA ALA A 680 12.14 -16.92 8.85
C ALA A 680 13.13 -17.97 9.33
N LEU A 681 13.10 -19.14 8.71
CA LEU A 681 14.06 -20.22 8.91
C LEU A 681 14.94 -20.36 7.67
N GLU A 682 16.20 -20.73 7.89
CA GLU A 682 17.18 -21.04 6.84
C GLU A 682 17.21 -19.99 5.71
N ALA A 683 17.01 -18.71 6.00
CA ALA A 683 17.06 -17.67 4.97
C ALA A 683 18.47 -17.63 4.38
N SER A 684 18.60 -17.70 3.05
CA SER A 684 19.91 -17.69 2.40
C SER A 684 20.62 -16.37 2.68
N LYS A 685 21.89 -16.43 3.04
CA LYS A 685 22.76 -15.25 3.18
C LYS A 685 22.97 -14.55 1.83
N LYS A 686 23.55 -13.35 1.87
CA LYS A 686 24.05 -12.68 0.66
C LYS A 686 25.21 -13.47 0.04
N ASN A 687 25.53 -13.15 -1.21
CA ASN A 687 26.57 -13.76 -2.04
C ASN A 687 26.35 -15.26 -2.34
N ARG A 688 25.12 -15.75 -2.24
CA ARG A 688 24.75 -17.10 -2.69
C ARG A 688 24.37 -17.04 -4.17
N THR A 689 24.81 -18.05 -4.92
CA THR A 689 24.63 -18.11 -6.37
C THR A 689 23.67 -19.24 -6.74
N PHE A 690 22.82 -19.00 -7.72
CA PHE A 690 21.82 -19.92 -8.24
C PHE A 690 21.89 -19.98 -9.77
N ARG A 691 21.66 -21.15 -10.35
CA ARG A 691 21.59 -21.33 -11.81
C ARG A 691 20.21 -21.74 -12.25
N PHE A 692 19.73 -21.13 -13.32
CA PHE A 692 18.47 -21.49 -13.96
C PHE A 692 18.52 -21.25 -15.47
N THR A 693 17.45 -21.65 -16.13
CA THR A 693 17.32 -21.65 -17.58
C THR A 693 15.92 -21.17 -17.97
N ILE A 694 15.88 -20.22 -18.89
CA ILE A 694 14.66 -19.78 -19.55
C ILE A 694 14.63 -20.44 -20.92
N ARG A 695 13.64 -21.28 -21.18
CA ARG A 695 13.37 -21.83 -22.52
C ARG A 695 12.36 -20.96 -23.22
N PHE A 696 12.60 -20.68 -24.49
CA PHE A 696 11.73 -19.86 -25.30
C PHE A 696 11.47 -20.50 -26.65
N ARG A 697 10.30 -20.20 -27.21
CA ARG A 697 9.88 -20.67 -28.52
C ARG A 697 9.29 -19.53 -29.34
N ASP A 698 9.68 -19.47 -30.61
CA ASP A 698 9.14 -18.57 -31.63
C ASP A 698 9.04 -17.10 -31.17
N LEU A 699 10.10 -16.60 -30.53
CA LEU A 699 10.22 -15.19 -30.12
C LEU A 699 10.87 -14.35 -31.21
N LYS A 700 10.39 -13.12 -31.40
CA LYS A 700 11.12 -12.12 -32.20
C LYS A 700 12.42 -11.75 -31.48
N ALA A 701 13.44 -11.35 -32.23
CA ALA A 701 14.71 -10.93 -31.64
C ALA A 701 14.55 -9.77 -30.63
N SER A 702 13.64 -8.82 -30.91
CA SER A 702 13.31 -7.73 -29.99
C SER A 702 12.60 -8.17 -28.71
N GLU A 703 11.74 -9.19 -28.79
CA GLU A 703 11.09 -9.77 -27.60
C GLU A 703 12.13 -10.47 -26.71
N LEU A 704 13.05 -11.21 -27.33
CA LEU A 704 14.13 -11.90 -26.63
C LEU A 704 15.11 -10.91 -25.98
N ALA A 705 15.49 -9.83 -26.68
CA ALA A 705 16.30 -8.76 -26.11
C ALA A 705 15.60 -8.10 -24.92
N ALA A 706 14.28 -7.82 -25.01
CA ALA A 706 13.52 -7.25 -23.90
C ALA A 706 13.47 -8.18 -22.67
N ILE A 707 13.37 -9.50 -22.87
CA ILE A 707 13.44 -10.49 -21.77
C ILE A 707 14.79 -10.39 -21.05
N MET A 708 15.88 -10.32 -21.81
CA MET A 708 17.23 -10.26 -21.26
C MET A 708 17.46 -8.95 -20.48
N ILE A 709 17.02 -7.83 -21.03
CA ILE A 709 17.07 -6.52 -20.35
C ILE A 709 16.25 -6.51 -19.07
N ALA A 710 15.00 -6.95 -19.13
CA ALA A 710 14.11 -6.95 -17.96
C ALA A 710 14.63 -7.86 -16.84
N LEU A 711 15.29 -8.97 -17.19
CA LEU A 711 15.86 -9.90 -16.21
C LEU A 711 17.21 -9.41 -15.65
N CYS A 712 18.04 -8.78 -16.48
CA CYS A 712 19.43 -8.45 -16.19
C CYS A 712 19.70 -6.93 -16.29
N PRO A 713 18.99 -6.06 -15.53
CA PRO A 713 19.14 -4.61 -15.63
C PRO A 713 20.57 -4.12 -15.34
N ASN A 714 21.32 -4.87 -14.54
CA ASN A 714 22.70 -4.52 -14.22
C ASN A 714 23.66 -4.77 -15.39
N GLN A 715 23.54 -5.95 -16.02
CA GLN A 715 24.39 -6.37 -17.13
C GLN A 715 24.19 -5.47 -18.35
N PHE A 716 22.95 -5.09 -18.63
CA PHE A 716 22.59 -4.29 -19.80
C PHE A 716 22.38 -2.80 -19.47
N SER A 717 22.98 -2.32 -18.37
CA SER A 717 22.77 -0.95 -17.90
C SER A 717 23.22 0.10 -18.93
N ASP A 718 24.29 -0.15 -19.68
CA ASP A 718 24.77 0.75 -20.74
C ASP A 718 23.77 0.89 -21.90
N ILE A 719 23.06 -0.19 -22.26
CA ILE A 719 22.00 -0.17 -23.29
C ILE A 719 20.82 0.70 -22.82
N LEU A 720 20.61 0.77 -21.51
CA LEU A 720 19.55 1.55 -20.88
C LEU A 720 20.00 2.95 -20.43
N GLU A 721 21.21 3.39 -20.82
CA GLU A 721 21.79 4.67 -20.41
C GLU A 721 21.93 4.82 -18.88
N GLY A 722 22.13 3.70 -18.18
CA GLY A 722 22.24 3.63 -16.75
C GLY A 722 23.56 4.20 -16.22
N THR A 723 23.48 5.19 -15.33
CA THR A 723 24.67 5.88 -14.78
C THR A 723 24.94 5.63 -13.29
N HIS A 724 24.13 4.78 -12.63
CA HIS A 724 24.22 4.58 -11.19
C HIS A 724 25.45 3.74 -10.78
N LYS A 725 26.37 4.35 -10.02
CA LYS A 725 27.69 3.78 -9.68
C LYS A 725 27.66 2.44 -8.95
N LYS A 726 26.58 2.12 -8.23
CA LYS A 726 26.43 0.86 -7.49
C LYS A 726 25.80 -0.25 -8.31
N GLY A 727 25.42 0.03 -9.55
CA GLY A 727 24.71 -0.90 -10.42
C GLY A 727 23.23 -1.03 -10.07
N TYR A 728 22.62 -2.08 -10.61
CA TYR A 728 21.17 -2.29 -10.54
C TYR A 728 20.86 -3.68 -9.98
N CYS A 729 19.67 -3.86 -9.42
CA CYS A 729 19.24 -5.15 -8.89
C CYS A 729 17.71 -5.30 -8.92
N SER A 730 17.26 -6.54 -9.02
CA SER A 730 15.83 -6.90 -8.97
C SER A 730 15.45 -7.42 -7.58
N LYS A 731 14.14 -7.56 -7.31
CA LYS A 731 13.62 -7.97 -6.00
C LYS A 731 12.84 -9.29 -6.05
N LEU A 732 13.26 -10.26 -5.25
CA LEU A 732 12.66 -11.59 -5.13
C LEU A 732 12.35 -11.96 -3.66
N GLY A 733 11.31 -12.76 -3.41
CA GLY A 733 11.04 -13.33 -2.08
C GLY A 733 10.05 -12.54 -1.18
N TYR A 734 9.91 -12.97 0.06
CA TYR A 734 8.82 -12.56 0.97
C TYR A 734 9.15 -11.34 1.83
N ALA A 735 10.42 -11.14 2.19
CA ALA A 735 10.86 -10.05 3.06
C ALA A 735 11.29 -8.77 2.30
N ARG A 736 10.86 -8.61 1.03
CA ARG A 736 11.16 -7.45 0.18
C ARG A 736 10.92 -6.07 0.83
N PRO A 737 9.83 -5.82 1.58
CA PRO A 737 9.62 -4.52 2.22
C PRO A 737 10.64 -4.22 3.33
N LEU A 738 11.28 -5.23 3.90
CA LEU A 738 12.33 -5.09 4.91
C LEU A 738 13.71 -4.91 4.27
N GLY A 739 13.80 -4.93 2.94
CA GLY A 739 15.02 -4.73 2.18
C GLY A 739 15.70 -6.03 1.72
N TRP A 740 15.29 -7.19 2.24
CA TRP A 740 15.74 -8.50 1.76
C TRP A 740 15.36 -8.74 0.29
N GLY A 741 15.98 -9.75 -0.31
CA GLY A 741 15.61 -10.25 -1.62
C GLY A 741 16.14 -9.48 -2.82
N SER A 742 17.07 -8.54 -2.61
CA SER A 742 17.83 -7.93 -3.72
C SER A 742 18.74 -8.97 -4.36
N VAL A 743 18.62 -9.12 -5.68
CA VAL A 743 19.36 -10.09 -6.48
C VAL A 743 19.93 -9.43 -7.74
N CYS A 744 21.13 -9.86 -8.13
CA CYS A 744 21.70 -9.57 -9.45
C CYS A 744 21.54 -10.80 -10.32
N ILE A 745 20.99 -10.66 -11.53
CA ILE A 745 20.85 -11.76 -12.49
C ILE A 745 21.65 -11.42 -13.72
N GLU A 746 22.39 -12.39 -14.23
CA GLU A 746 23.23 -12.26 -15.42
C GLU A 746 22.92 -13.37 -16.41
N THR A 747 22.82 -12.99 -17.68
CA THR A 747 22.78 -13.95 -18.78
C THR A 747 24.20 -14.41 -19.07
N LYS A 748 24.45 -15.70 -18.85
CA LYS A 748 25.75 -16.33 -19.09
C LYS A 748 25.88 -16.88 -20.50
N GLN A 749 24.80 -17.43 -21.05
CA GLN A 749 24.77 -17.96 -22.40
C GLN A 749 23.38 -17.74 -23.02
N LEU A 750 23.38 -17.32 -24.28
CA LEU A 750 22.20 -17.36 -25.15
C LEU A 750 22.40 -18.45 -26.19
N LEU A 751 21.54 -19.46 -26.18
CA LEU A 751 21.57 -20.58 -27.11
C LEU A 751 20.35 -20.53 -28.01
N THR A 752 20.57 -20.49 -29.33
CA THR A 752 19.51 -20.47 -30.34
C THR A 752 19.39 -21.83 -31.03
N TYR A 753 18.16 -22.25 -31.28
CA TYR A 753 17.83 -23.50 -31.94
C TYR A 753 18.02 -23.34 -33.45
N ARG A 754 18.85 -24.20 -34.05
CA ARG A 754 18.91 -24.38 -35.50
C ARG A 754 18.24 -25.70 -35.89
N PRO A 755 17.14 -25.65 -36.68
CA PRO A 755 16.56 -26.86 -37.24
C PRO A 755 17.56 -27.51 -38.22
N SER A 756 17.75 -28.83 -38.08
CA SER A 756 18.60 -29.64 -38.95
C SER A 756 17.91 -30.99 -39.19
N GLU A 757 17.97 -31.49 -40.43
CA GLU A 757 17.31 -32.72 -40.86
C GLU A 757 17.83 -33.98 -40.15
N LYS A 758 19.06 -33.96 -39.61
CA LYS A 758 19.68 -35.13 -38.97
C LYS A 758 19.64 -35.09 -37.45
N LYS A 759 19.88 -33.92 -36.84
CA LYS A 759 19.78 -33.71 -35.40
C LYS A 759 19.67 -32.21 -35.09
N PRO A 760 18.61 -31.76 -34.39
CA PRO A 760 18.51 -30.37 -33.96
C PRO A 760 19.65 -30.01 -33.00
N THR A 761 20.21 -28.81 -33.14
CA THR A 761 21.31 -28.32 -32.32
C THR A 761 21.03 -26.93 -31.76
N LEU A 762 21.59 -26.69 -30.57
CA LEU A 762 21.64 -25.37 -29.94
C LEU A 762 22.99 -24.73 -30.26
N GLU A 763 22.96 -23.52 -30.79
CA GLU A 763 24.16 -22.75 -31.10
C GLU A 763 24.29 -21.54 -30.17
N SER A 764 25.49 -21.34 -29.66
CA SER A 764 25.78 -20.21 -28.78
C SER A 764 25.94 -18.93 -29.59
N VAL A 765 25.26 -17.88 -29.15
CA VAL A 765 25.59 -16.51 -29.55
C VAL A 765 26.93 -16.16 -28.91
N SER A 766 27.87 -15.66 -29.72
CA SER A 766 29.26 -15.41 -29.31
C SER A 766 29.40 -14.19 -28.40
N ASP A 767 28.63 -13.13 -28.69
CA ASP A 767 28.60 -11.90 -27.91
C ASP A 767 27.15 -11.56 -27.59
N VAL A 768 26.77 -11.85 -26.35
CA VAL A 768 25.41 -11.66 -25.87
C VAL A 768 25.08 -10.17 -25.70
N GLU A 769 26.05 -9.34 -25.33
CA GLU A 769 25.83 -7.92 -25.08
C GLU A 769 25.62 -7.17 -26.38
N THR A 770 26.51 -7.38 -27.37
CA THR A 770 26.36 -6.82 -28.71
C THR A 770 25.05 -7.30 -29.35
N TRP A 771 24.75 -8.60 -29.27
CA TRP A 771 23.49 -9.14 -29.80
C TRP A 771 22.27 -8.48 -29.16
N THR A 772 22.27 -8.28 -27.84
CA THR A 772 21.15 -7.64 -27.13
C THR A 772 21.01 -6.19 -27.56
N LYS A 773 22.12 -5.45 -27.69
CA LYS A 773 22.14 -4.05 -28.13
C LYS A 773 21.57 -3.88 -29.53
N ASP A 774 21.92 -4.76 -30.46
CA ASP A 774 21.48 -4.69 -31.85
C ASP A 774 19.99 -5.01 -32.03
N ASN A 775 19.39 -5.75 -31.08
CA ASN A 775 18.02 -6.23 -31.19
C ASN A 775 17.05 -5.54 -30.21
N TYR A 776 17.54 -4.83 -29.19
CA TYR A 776 16.69 -4.15 -28.23
C TYR A 776 16.03 -2.91 -28.84
N GLN A 777 14.76 -2.71 -28.48
CA GLN A 777 14.00 -1.51 -28.84
C GLN A 777 13.71 -0.71 -27.58
N THR A 778 14.13 0.55 -27.57
CA THR A 778 13.88 1.52 -26.51
C THR A 778 12.39 1.59 -26.20
N THR A 779 12.06 1.63 -24.90
CA THR A 779 10.66 1.66 -24.44
C THR A 779 10.36 2.97 -23.71
N GLU A 780 9.10 3.42 -23.76
CA GLU A 780 8.66 4.66 -23.10
C GLU A 780 8.95 4.65 -21.58
N LYS A 781 8.92 3.48 -20.94
CA LYS A 781 9.04 3.33 -19.48
C LYS A 781 10.43 2.94 -18.99
N GLN A 782 11.43 2.76 -19.88
CA GLN A 782 12.73 2.23 -19.46
C GLN A 782 13.46 3.08 -18.42
N GLU A 783 13.40 4.42 -18.52
CA GLU A 783 14.11 5.30 -17.58
C GLU A 783 13.49 5.23 -16.18
N GLU A 784 12.15 5.35 -16.10
CA GLU A 784 11.40 5.22 -14.85
C GLU A 784 11.59 3.83 -14.24
N TRP A 785 11.56 2.78 -15.06
CA TRP A 785 11.79 1.41 -14.65
C TRP A 785 13.21 1.21 -14.11
N LEU A 786 14.23 1.66 -14.82
CA LEU A 786 15.63 1.51 -14.40
C LEU A 786 15.93 2.31 -13.13
N ALA A 787 15.34 3.50 -12.95
CA ALA A 787 15.53 4.33 -11.77
C ALA A 787 15.16 3.60 -10.47
N ILE A 788 14.11 2.77 -10.50
CA ILE A 788 13.67 1.95 -9.37
C ILE A 788 14.66 0.84 -9.02
N HIS A 789 15.37 0.31 -10.02
CA HIS A 789 16.31 -0.80 -9.88
C HIS A 789 17.67 -0.40 -9.31
N ARG A 790 17.90 0.89 -9.04
CA ARG A 790 19.17 1.37 -8.47
C ARG A 790 19.50 0.64 -7.18
N ARG A 791 20.68 0.03 -7.12
CA ARG A 791 21.22 -0.54 -5.88
C ARG A 791 21.49 0.59 -4.87
N HIS A 792 21.19 0.36 -3.60
CA HIS A 792 21.24 1.37 -2.53
C HIS A 792 20.41 2.60 -2.91
N HIS A 793 19.15 2.36 -3.29
CA HIS A 793 18.28 3.40 -3.79
C HIS A 793 18.16 4.55 -2.77
N PRO A 794 18.35 5.82 -3.18
CA PRO A 794 18.42 6.95 -2.26
C PRO A 794 17.14 7.14 -1.43
N ASP A 795 15.99 6.87 -2.04
CA ASP A 795 14.69 6.99 -1.36
C ASP A 795 14.28 5.73 -0.56
N ALA A 796 15.11 4.69 -0.50
CA ALA A 796 14.73 3.45 0.18
C ALA A 796 14.73 3.62 1.70
N GLY A 797 13.67 3.14 2.36
CA GLY A 797 13.54 3.19 3.82
C GLY A 797 12.45 2.28 4.39
N ASP A 798 12.26 2.31 5.70
CA ASP A 798 11.13 1.66 6.37
C ASP A 798 9.83 2.45 6.12
N TYR A 799 8.68 1.84 6.40
CA TYR A 799 7.40 2.54 6.40
C TYR A 799 7.43 3.75 7.36
N PRO A 800 6.79 4.87 6.97
CA PRO A 800 6.64 6.01 7.85
C PRO A 800 5.81 5.63 9.09
N ARG A 801 6.24 6.10 10.25
CA ARG A 801 5.62 5.82 11.54
C ARG A 801 5.17 7.11 12.21
N GLY A 802 4.04 7.05 12.91
CA GLY A 802 3.59 8.17 13.73
C GLY A 802 4.48 8.39 14.96
N LYS A 803 4.20 9.46 15.72
CA LYS A 803 4.86 9.74 17.02
C LYS A 803 4.83 8.57 18.02
N ASP A 804 3.86 7.67 17.88
CA ASP A 804 3.67 6.43 18.65
C ASP A 804 4.38 5.21 18.03
N LYS A 805 5.27 5.44 17.06
CA LYS A 805 6.02 4.40 16.29
C LYS A 805 5.14 3.42 15.50
N ASN A 806 3.84 3.73 15.33
CA ASN A 806 2.89 2.87 14.64
C ASN A 806 2.63 3.35 13.20
N ILE A 807 2.67 2.43 12.23
CA ILE A 807 2.42 2.70 10.80
C ILE A 807 0.95 3.07 10.56
N HIS A 808 0.01 2.35 11.18
CA HIS A 808 -1.43 2.63 11.02
C HIS A 808 -1.82 4.02 11.53
N SER A 809 -1.17 4.50 12.59
CA SER A 809 -1.44 5.83 13.14
C SER A 809 -1.01 6.94 12.18
N TYR A 810 0.08 6.73 11.42
CA TYR A 810 0.56 7.67 10.41
C TYR A 810 -0.49 7.86 9.31
N HIS A 811 -0.90 6.78 8.65
CA HIS A 811 -1.93 6.82 7.59
C HIS A 811 -3.29 7.33 8.08
N THR A 812 -3.63 7.04 9.35
CA THR A 812 -4.87 7.54 9.95
C THR A 812 -4.83 9.04 10.16
N LYS A 813 -3.69 9.60 10.60
CA LYS A 813 -3.50 11.04 10.76
C LYS A 813 -3.54 11.78 9.43
N LEU A 814 -2.87 11.26 8.40
CA LEU A 814 -2.90 11.85 7.05
C LEU A 814 -4.33 11.96 6.51
N ARG A 815 -5.12 10.90 6.58
CA ARG A 815 -6.53 10.91 6.13
C ARG A 815 -7.40 11.84 6.96
N ALA A 816 -7.16 11.89 8.27
CA ALA A 816 -7.88 12.79 9.16
C ALA A 816 -7.57 14.27 8.85
N GLU A 817 -6.31 14.58 8.53
CA GLU A 817 -5.88 15.91 8.11
C GLU A 817 -6.44 16.28 6.73
N HIS A 818 -6.41 15.35 5.77
CA HIS A 818 -7.08 15.52 4.47
C HIS A 818 -8.55 15.87 4.62
N SER A 819 -9.30 15.05 5.37
CA SER A 819 -10.73 15.27 5.65
C SER A 819 -11.02 16.60 6.35
N ARG A 820 -10.07 17.13 7.12
CA ARG A 820 -10.18 18.46 7.75
C ARG A 820 -9.95 19.56 6.72
N LYS A 821 -8.83 19.50 5.99
CA LYS A 821 -8.36 20.57 5.09
C LYS A 821 -9.25 20.76 3.86
N ARG A 822 -9.90 19.70 3.37
CA ARG A 822 -10.83 19.79 2.22
C ARG A 822 -11.99 20.77 2.39
N ARG A 823 -12.30 21.16 3.64
CA ARG A 823 -13.42 22.07 3.98
C ARG A 823 -13.08 23.55 3.86
N TYR A 824 -11.81 23.85 3.61
CA TYR A 824 -11.27 25.20 3.50
C TYR A 824 -10.83 25.44 2.07
N LYS A 825 -10.98 26.68 1.57
CA LYS A 825 -10.45 27.07 0.26
C LYS A 825 -8.99 27.52 0.36
#